data_AF-A0A8H3AG18-F1
#
_entry.id   AF-A0A8H3AG18-F1
#
_cell.length_a   1.000
_cell.length_b   1.000
_cell.length_c   1.000
_cell.angle_alpha   90.00
_cell.angle_beta   90.00
_cell.angle_gamma   90.00
#
_symmetry.space_group_name_H-M   'P 1'
#
loop_
_entity.id
_entity.type
_entity.pdbx_description
1 polymer ?
#
loop_
_entity_poly.entity_id
_entity_poly.type
_entity_poly.pdbx_seq_one_letter_code
_entity_poly.pdbx_strand_id
1 'polypeptide(L)'
;MKEIYKTWTESIPQPKRAEKPVCDNHKAGNDTSVRWVGNDITGIGAWSCTSHSCIAPHGVVDFFKGERFNYADYALATLLCHLLKRRGGCLPIGITYDVWCHYKTNLFERLKLVPPSIAVPEDLDLVGAIPKWHLIGHQRQCFVRYSLDNMPFVGRLEGEGVERFWAHLNQHSGSTSEQSPGYRTDSVNNIIRRWNKDKAHNMHTTLPTRYKDAKKKWKEEKEIHDDLTSSFEDDELIKRWQNESIEAVEGPNGEWISPLMDPELPSGGYSEAVKEGRKRESPTARVPGRRPGATRWISDGIELEHSICNFNDEAKDLGDATSSRRTESLNTKRLALRDRVDKFLKQREYYMSDLTHPDLDKPLRLQMFYEEDAEGEGVDLGMPSSYGPDTIEAAGLSSMANLEQELRRGMCNESLASVKRLLRARAKGFQDKHRHVRGREQTTRAEAGFRAQMKQIKKAGWRYTNSYEALKQLGLSETDKKYYKDLLETDLVSLKSYYGGQADRKKGEKKSTMSWIWRTRAAPNTDEGDDEDLKTEWFRSRERYKRWEEQLVLTKREMVMSIRSFQRYQELWEWKSRCPGVTEGMRAYANGQCNFYSELANQMLISCRRDLYDDTVELKWCSDWLRKNVIDNNGAVSFVTKN
;
A
#
# COMPACT_ATOMS: atom_id res chain seq x y z
N MET A 1 -13.31 -8.96 44.56
CA MET A 1 -12.45 -8.54 43.42
C MET A 1 -12.80 -7.15 42.91
N LYS A 2 -14.05 -6.81 42.57
CA LYS A 2 -14.41 -5.46 42.08
C LYS A 2 -14.16 -4.33 43.09
N GLU A 3 -14.50 -4.53 44.36
CA GLU A 3 -14.18 -3.54 45.41
C GLU A 3 -12.67 -3.33 45.56
N ILE A 4 -11.88 -4.40 45.62
CA ILE A 4 -10.41 -4.33 45.68
C ILE A 4 -9.86 -3.53 44.50
N TYR A 5 -10.35 -3.79 43.29
CA TYR A 5 -9.99 -3.04 42.09
C TYR A 5 -10.39 -1.56 42.21
N LYS A 6 -11.61 -1.25 42.64
CA LYS A 6 -12.09 0.13 42.83
C LYS A 6 -11.22 0.88 43.85
N THR A 7 -10.97 0.30 45.02
CA THR A 7 -10.10 0.88 46.05
C THR A 7 -8.68 1.11 45.52
N TRP A 8 -8.13 0.14 44.78
CA TRP A 8 -6.82 0.31 44.15
C TRP A 8 -6.80 1.49 43.17
N THR A 9 -7.82 1.63 42.31
CA THR A 9 -7.88 2.76 41.35
C THR A 9 -7.92 4.13 42.02
N GLU A 10 -8.43 4.20 43.25
CA GLU A 10 -8.47 5.43 44.06
C GLU A 10 -7.16 5.70 44.79
N SER A 11 -6.39 4.65 45.11
CA SER A 11 -5.10 4.75 45.80
C SER A 11 -3.94 5.24 44.92
N ILE A 12 -4.07 5.12 43.59
CA ILE A 12 -2.99 5.45 42.64
C ILE A 12 -2.92 6.96 42.39
N PRO A 13 -1.77 7.62 42.63
CA PRO A 13 -1.57 9.02 42.34
C PRO A 13 -1.85 9.33 40.87
N GLN A 14 -2.58 10.43 40.62
CA GLN A 14 -2.86 10.90 39.27
C GLN A 14 -1.93 12.08 38.98
N PRO A 15 -0.83 11.90 38.25
CA PRO A 15 -0.05 13.05 37.80
C PRO A 15 -0.95 13.90 36.90
N LYS A 16 -1.20 15.16 37.29
CA LYS A 16 -1.79 16.14 36.38
C LYS A 16 -0.84 16.25 35.20
N ARG A 17 -1.30 16.02 33.96
CA ARG A 17 -0.50 16.30 32.77
C ARG A 17 -0.14 17.79 32.82
N ALA A 18 1.15 18.09 33.04
CA ALA A 18 1.64 19.47 33.06
C ALA A 18 1.57 20.10 31.67
N GLU A 19 1.74 19.29 30.61
CA GLU A 19 1.72 19.74 29.22
C GLU A 19 0.97 18.75 28.32
N LYS A 20 0.36 19.27 27.25
CA LYS A 20 -0.27 18.48 26.20
C LYS A 20 0.81 17.70 25.45
N PRO A 21 0.63 16.39 25.17
CA PRO A 21 1.63 15.65 24.42
C PRO A 21 1.82 16.24 23.01
N VAL A 22 3.06 16.25 22.53
CA VAL A 22 3.45 16.78 21.20
C VAL A 22 2.70 16.09 20.05
N CYS A 23 2.25 14.84 20.26
CA CYS A 23 1.57 14.01 19.24
C CYS A 23 0.03 14.01 19.32
N ASP A 24 -0.60 14.90 20.10
CA ASP A 24 -2.01 14.73 20.48
C ASP A 24 -2.98 15.60 19.66
N ASN A 25 -3.37 15.13 18.48
CA ASN A 25 -4.60 15.58 17.82
C ASN A 25 -5.82 14.75 18.24
N HIS A 26 -5.64 13.66 19.00
CA HIS A 26 -6.71 12.85 19.57
C HIS A 26 -7.09 13.33 20.98
N LYS A 27 -8.37 13.12 21.37
CA LYS A 27 -8.91 13.50 22.69
C LYS A 27 -8.86 12.36 23.72
N ALA A 28 -8.47 11.14 23.32
CA ALA A 28 -8.49 9.95 24.17
C ALA A 28 -7.53 10.11 25.37
N GLY A 29 -8.06 9.90 26.59
CA GLY A 29 -7.31 10.09 27.83
C GLY A 29 -7.04 11.54 28.27
N ASN A 30 -7.53 12.56 27.54
CA ASN A 30 -7.46 13.98 27.96
C ASN A 30 -8.76 14.48 28.60
N ASP A 31 -9.92 13.92 28.23
CA ASP A 31 -11.20 14.28 28.84
C ASP A 31 -11.37 13.54 30.18
N THR A 32 -10.88 14.16 31.26
CA THR A 32 -11.13 13.69 32.64
C THR A 32 -12.55 14.02 33.13
N SER A 33 -13.35 14.69 32.31
CA SER A 33 -14.72 15.09 32.63
C SER A 33 -15.69 13.92 32.41
N VAL A 34 -16.47 13.60 33.43
CA VAL A 34 -17.53 12.60 33.32
C VAL A 34 -18.72 13.26 32.62
N ARG A 35 -19.07 12.79 31.42
CA ARG A 35 -20.22 13.33 30.65
C ARG A 35 -21.57 13.10 31.35
N TRP A 36 -21.64 12.12 32.26
CA TRP A 36 -22.85 11.71 32.99
C TRP A 36 -22.60 11.70 34.50
N VAL A 37 -23.10 12.71 35.20
CA VAL A 37 -22.99 12.82 36.66
C VAL A 37 -24.00 11.88 37.31
N GLY A 38 -23.56 11.04 38.27
CA GLY A 38 -24.44 10.14 39.04
C GLY A 38 -24.38 8.65 38.68
N ASN A 39 -23.57 8.24 37.70
CA ASN A 39 -23.40 6.83 37.35
C ASN A 39 -22.36 6.12 38.23
N ASP A 40 -22.66 4.90 38.69
CA ASP A 40 -21.72 4.03 39.41
C ASP A 40 -20.50 3.63 38.55
N ILE A 41 -20.70 3.53 37.24
CA ILE A 41 -19.69 3.16 36.24
C ILE A 41 -19.77 4.14 35.08
N THR A 42 -18.64 4.77 34.76
CA THR A 42 -18.57 5.84 33.75
C THR A 42 -18.14 5.34 32.36
N GLY A 43 -17.65 4.10 32.27
CA GLY A 43 -17.18 3.52 31.02
C GLY A 43 -16.63 2.09 31.20
N ILE A 44 -16.15 1.49 30.12
CA ILE A 44 -15.55 0.15 30.09
C ILE A 44 -14.27 0.22 29.23
N GLY A 45 -13.22 -0.44 29.69
CA GLY A 45 -12.01 -0.72 28.90
C GLY A 45 -11.87 -2.22 28.63
N ALA A 46 -11.33 -2.59 27.47
CA ALA A 46 -11.06 -3.99 27.14
C ALA A 46 -9.80 -4.16 26.30
N TRP A 47 -9.08 -5.25 26.56
CA TRP A 47 -8.08 -5.82 25.67
C TRP A 47 -8.71 -6.91 24.80
N SER A 48 -8.37 -6.93 23.52
CA SER A 48 -8.85 -7.94 22.56
C SER A 48 -7.70 -8.51 21.75
N CYS A 49 -7.87 -9.74 21.26
CA CYS A 49 -6.94 -10.35 20.33
C CYS A 49 -6.98 -9.59 19.00
N THR A 50 -5.86 -9.00 18.60
CA THR A 50 -5.76 -8.18 17.38
C THR A 50 -6.15 -8.96 16.11
N SER A 51 -5.80 -10.25 16.01
CA SER A 51 -6.09 -11.07 14.82
C SER A 51 -7.56 -11.48 14.73
N HIS A 52 -8.14 -11.92 15.85
CA HIS A 52 -9.46 -12.58 15.87
C HIS A 52 -10.59 -11.68 16.39
N SER A 53 -10.25 -10.51 16.96
CA SER A 53 -11.15 -9.60 17.65
C SER A 53 -11.91 -10.26 18.82
N CYS A 54 -11.39 -11.36 19.37
CA CYS A 54 -11.93 -11.97 20.59
C CYS A 54 -11.50 -11.15 21.81
N ILE A 55 -12.43 -10.80 22.68
CA ILE A 55 -12.14 -10.13 23.95
C ILE A 55 -11.33 -11.05 24.84
N ALA A 56 -10.23 -10.52 25.37
CA ALA A 56 -9.25 -11.29 26.11
C ALA A 56 -9.76 -11.65 27.52
N PRO A 57 -9.50 -12.86 28.02
CA PRO A 57 -9.86 -13.23 29.38
C PRO A 57 -9.13 -12.33 30.37
N HIS A 58 -9.84 -11.86 31.41
CA HIS A 58 -9.33 -10.91 32.40
C HIS A 58 -8.87 -9.55 31.84
N GLY A 59 -9.14 -9.26 30.58
CA GLY A 59 -8.74 -8.02 29.93
C GLY A 59 -9.79 -6.92 29.96
N VAL A 60 -10.90 -7.07 30.69
CA VAL A 60 -12.03 -6.12 30.71
C VAL A 60 -12.18 -5.49 32.09
N VAL A 61 -12.33 -4.18 32.12
CA VAL A 61 -12.40 -3.37 33.35
C VAL A 61 -13.48 -2.30 33.26
N ASP A 62 -14.08 -1.96 34.40
CA ASP A 62 -14.99 -0.83 34.53
C ASP A 62 -14.20 0.44 34.86
N PHE A 63 -14.65 1.59 34.33
CA PHE A 63 -14.14 2.91 34.70
C PHE A 63 -15.05 3.55 35.74
N PHE A 64 -14.46 4.18 36.76
CA PHE A 64 -15.22 4.83 37.84
C PHE A 64 -15.15 6.36 37.80
N LYS A 65 -14.11 6.92 37.17
CA LYS A 65 -13.81 8.37 37.15
C LYS A 65 -13.14 8.76 35.83
N GLY A 66 -13.92 8.86 34.75
CA GLY A 66 -13.44 9.21 33.41
C GLY A 66 -12.45 8.18 32.85
N GLU A 67 -11.80 8.49 31.74
CA GLU A 67 -10.74 7.64 31.17
C GLU A 67 -9.39 7.92 31.84
N ARG A 68 -8.73 6.87 32.33
CA ARG A 68 -7.42 6.95 32.99
C ARG A 68 -6.56 5.74 32.62
N PHE A 69 -5.24 5.94 32.56
CA PHE A 69 -4.31 4.85 32.19
C PHE A 69 -4.25 3.72 33.22
N ASN A 70 -4.48 4.00 34.51
CA ASN A 70 -4.44 2.97 35.55
C ASN A 70 -5.45 1.83 35.31
N TYR A 71 -6.61 2.12 34.70
CA TYR A 71 -7.57 1.08 34.32
C TYR A 71 -6.99 0.16 33.24
N ALA A 72 -6.36 0.74 32.20
CA ALA A 72 -5.71 -0.01 31.13
C ALA A 72 -4.50 -0.81 31.66
N ASP A 73 -3.71 -0.22 32.55
CA ASP A 73 -2.56 -0.86 33.21
C ASP A 73 -3.00 -2.09 34.01
N TYR A 74 -4.08 -1.97 34.80
CA TYR A 74 -4.62 -3.09 35.57
C TYR A 74 -5.11 -4.22 34.65
N ALA A 75 -5.90 -3.87 33.63
CA ALA A 75 -6.43 -4.83 32.66
C ALA A 75 -5.32 -5.53 31.87
N LEU A 76 -4.23 -4.79 31.58
CA LEU A 76 -3.07 -5.33 30.90
C LEU A 76 -2.31 -6.28 31.81
N ALA A 77 -2.04 -5.88 33.06
CA ALA A 77 -1.33 -6.69 34.04
C ALA A 77 -2.07 -8.01 34.35
N THR A 78 -3.39 -7.97 34.54
CA THR A 78 -4.22 -9.17 34.72
C THR A 78 -4.16 -10.10 33.51
N LEU A 79 -4.24 -9.53 32.29
CA LEU A 79 -4.15 -10.29 31.05
C LEU A 79 -2.77 -10.95 30.89
N LEU A 80 -1.69 -10.18 31.07
CA LEU A 80 -0.32 -10.67 30.94
C LEU A 80 -0.04 -11.75 31.99
N CYS A 81 -0.42 -11.52 33.25
CA CYS A 81 -0.31 -12.51 34.31
C CYS A 81 -1.05 -13.81 33.96
N HIS A 82 -2.27 -13.72 33.39
CA HIS A 82 -3.02 -14.88 32.92
C HIS A 82 -2.31 -15.63 31.78
N LEU A 83 -1.76 -14.90 30.80
CA LEU A 83 -1.07 -15.49 29.66
C LEU A 83 0.26 -16.16 30.08
N LEU A 84 1.06 -15.47 30.90
CA LEU A 84 2.36 -15.94 31.36
C LEU A 84 2.24 -17.17 32.25
N LYS A 85 1.33 -17.16 33.24
CA LYS A 85 1.06 -18.32 34.11
C LYS A 85 0.62 -19.56 33.33
N ARG A 86 -0.07 -19.39 32.19
CA ARG A 86 -0.56 -20.50 31.37
C ARG A 86 0.40 -20.99 30.30
N ARG A 87 1.32 -20.14 29.82
CA ARG A 87 2.14 -20.44 28.64
C ARG A 87 3.64 -20.56 28.92
N GLY A 88 4.12 -20.15 30.10
CA GLY A 88 5.48 -20.42 30.56
C GLY A 88 6.61 -19.95 29.63
N GLY A 89 6.38 -18.91 28.82
CA GLY A 89 7.34 -18.47 27.80
C GLY A 89 7.53 -16.96 27.75
N CYS A 90 8.75 -16.55 27.40
CA CYS A 90 9.25 -15.18 27.23
C CYS A 90 9.20 -14.72 25.77
N LEU A 91 8.16 -15.10 25.01
CA LEU A 91 8.03 -14.62 23.64
C LEU A 91 7.66 -13.12 23.64
N PRO A 92 8.20 -12.33 22.70
CA PRO A 92 7.80 -10.93 22.54
C PRO A 92 6.29 -10.81 22.37
N ILE A 93 5.67 -9.90 23.12
CA ILE A 93 4.23 -9.65 23.08
C ILE A 93 3.97 -8.36 22.32
N GLY A 94 3.24 -8.47 21.20
CA GLY A 94 2.77 -7.33 20.43
C GLY A 94 1.47 -6.74 20.99
N ILE A 95 1.42 -5.42 21.18
CA ILE A 95 0.24 -4.69 21.65
C ILE A 95 -0.09 -3.53 20.71
N THR A 96 -1.38 -3.31 20.46
CA THR A 96 -1.86 -2.13 19.75
C THR A 96 -2.64 -1.23 20.69
N TYR A 97 -2.35 0.05 20.71
CA TYR A 97 -3.12 1.04 21.46
C TYR A 97 -3.09 2.39 20.73
N ASP A 98 -4.24 3.06 20.65
CA ASP A 98 -4.38 4.31 19.87
C ASP A 98 -3.34 5.34 20.27
N VAL A 99 -3.14 5.51 21.58
CA VAL A 99 -2.15 6.44 22.13
C VAL A 99 -0.89 5.72 22.62
N TRP A 100 -0.47 4.64 21.95
CA TRP A 100 0.71 3.86 22.34
C TRP A 100 1.96 4.71 22.53
N CYS A 101 2.18 5.70 21.67
CA CYS A 101 3.29 6.65 21.76
C CYS A 101 3.35 7.43 23.09
N HIS A 102 2.21 7.61 23.76
CA HIS A 102 2.13 8.24 25.09
C HIS A 102 2.09 7.20 26.20
N TYR A 103 1.35 6.12 25.98
CA TYR A 103 1.10 5.09 26.97
C TYR A 103 2.40 4.38 27.39
N LYS A 104 3.30 4.10 26.41
CA LYS A 104 4.57 3.39 26.62
C LYS A 104 5.54 4.14 27.55
N THR A 105 5.62 5.47 27.47
CA THR A 105 6.68 6.27 28.12
C THR A 105 6.87 5.96 29.60
N ASN A 106 5.78 5.84 30.35
CA ASN A 106 5.80 5.53 31.78
C ASN A 106 5.14 4.17 32.09
N LEU A 107 5.00 3.28 31.10
CA LEU A 107 4.23 2.05 31.26
C LEU A 107 4.83 1.16 32.36
N PHE A 108 6.12 0.86 32.30
CA PHE A 108 6.77 -0.02 33.26
C PHE A 108 6.78 0.56 34.69
N GLU A 109 6.95 1.88 34.83
CA GLU A 109 6.81 2.55 36.13
C GLU A 109 5.38 2.47 36.69
N ARG A 110 4.36 2.60 35.84
CA ARG A 110 2.96 2.40 36.26
C ARG A 110 2.66 0.93 36.58
N LEU A 111 3.25 -0.02 35.85
CA LEU A 111 3.09 -1.44 36.10
C LEU A 111 3.68 -1.87 37.44
N LYS A 112 4.69 -1.18 37.99
CA LYS A 112 5.19 -1.42 39.37
C LYS A 112 4.15 -1.13 40.45
N LEU A 113 3.13 -0.32 40.15
CA LEU A 113 2.08 0.07 41.10
C LEU A 113 0.89 -0.90 41.13
N VAL A 114 0.84 -1.87 40.22
CA VAL A 114 -0.24 -2.88 40.22
C VAL A 114 -0.11 -3.80 41.43
N PRO A 115 -1.21 -4.40 41.93
CA PRO A 115 -1.14 -5.30 43.07
C PRO A 115 -0.16 -6.47 42.85
N PRO A 116 0.59 -6.90 43.88
CA PRO A 116 1.58 -7.99 43.75
C PRO A 116 1.03 -9.29 43.16
N SER A 117 -0.27 -9.56 43.33
CA SER A 117 -0.94 -10.75 42.79
C SER A 117 -1.00 -10.80 41.26
N ILE A 118 -0.83 -9.65 40.59
CA ILE A 118 -0.86 -9.46 39.14
C ILE A 118 0.40 -8.76 38.61
N ALA A 119 1.48 -8.76 39.38
CA ALA A 119 2.75 -8.18 38.97
C ALA A 119 3.23 -8.76 37.64
N VAL A 120 3.73 -7.87 36.77
CA VAL A 120 4.28 -8.22 35.46
C VAL A 120 5.82 -8.24 35.57
N PRO A 121 6.52 -9.23 35.00
CA PRO A 121 7.98 -9.24 34.98
C PRO A 121 8.55 -7.98 34.28
N GLU A 122 9.60 -7.39 34.86
CA GLU A 122 10.23 -6.17 34.31
C GLU A 122 10.97 -6.42 32.99
N ASP A 123 11.42 -7.66 32.76
CA ASP A 123 12.14 -8.11 31.58
C ASP A 123 11.23 -8.56 30.43
N LEU A 124 9.91 -8.35 30.55
CA LEU A 124 8.96 -8.72 29.50
C LEU A 124 9.19 -7.90 28.23
N ASP A 125 9.55 -8.57 27.14
CA ASP A 125 9.68 -7.95 25.83
C ASP A 125 8.30 -7.55 25.27
N LEU A 126 7.97 -6.27 25.42
CA LEU A 126 6.72 -5.67 25.00
C LEU A 126 6.93 -4.75 23.81
N VAL A 127 6.48 -5.20 22.65
CA VAL A 127 6.48 -4.42 21.42
C VAL A 127 5.10 -3.82 21.23
N GLY A 128 5.00 -2.55 20.85
CA GLY A 128 3.69 -2.00 20.56
C GLY A 128 3.64 -1.01 19.43
N ALA A 129 2.42 -0.89 18.90
CA ALA A 129 2.07 -0.20 17.68
C ALA A 129 0.78 0.61 17.88
N ILE A 130 0.52 1.49 16.93
CA ILE A 130 -0.73 2.25 16.83
C ILE A 130 -1.59 1.58 15.74
N PRO A 131 -2.89 1.32 15.98
CA PRO A 131 -3.81 0.85 14.96
C PRO A 131 -3.80 1.71 13.69
N LYS A 132 -4.02 1.08 12.52
CA LYS A 132 -3.78 1.73 11.23
C LYS A 132 -4.65 2.96 10.98
N TRP A 133 -5.89 2.95 11.45
CA TRP A 133 -6.80 4.07 11.26
C TRP A 133 -6.43 5.22 12.20
N HIS A 134 -6.10 4.89 13.45
CA HIS A 134 -5.70 5.86 14.46
C HIS A 134 -4.36 6.54 14.13
N LEU A 135 -3.40 5.81 13.54
CA LEU A 135 -2.08 6.32 13.17
C LEU A 135 -2.14 7.60 12.30
N ILE A 136 -3.19 7.77 11.49
CA ILE A 136 -3.43 8.95 10.65
C ILE A 136 -3.42 10.25 11.48
N GLY A 137 -3.93 10.20 12.72
CA GLY A 137 -3.99 11.36 13.62
C GLY A 137 -2.70 11.64 14.38
N HIS A 138 -1.63 10.86 14.17
CA HIS A 138 -0.35 11.03 14.86
C HIS A 138 0.65 11.86 14.05
N GLN A 139 1.68 12.34 14.72
CA GLN A 139 2.80 13.03 14.10
C GLN A 139 3.67 12.07 13.26
N ARG A 140 4.46 12.63 12.34
CA ARG A 140 5.25 11.89 11.34
C ARG A 140 6.16 10.79 11.92
N GLN A 141 6.85 11.04 13.03
CA GLN A 141 7.71 10.04 13.68
C GLN A 141 6.95 8.77 14.14
N CYS A 142 5.66 8.86 14.45
CA CYS A 142 4.87 7.69 14.83
C CYS A 142 4.64 6.72 13.66
N PHE A 143 4.60 7.22 12.42
CA PHE A 143 4.42 6.37 11.23
C PHE A 143 5.59 5.41 11.00
N VAL A 144 6.77 5.73 11.51
CA VAL A 144 7.93 4.86 11.37
C VAL A 144 8.14 4.01 12.62
N ARG A 145 7.93 4.59 13.80
CA ARG A 145 8.16 3.88 15.07
C ARG A 145 7.07 2.87 15.42
N TYR A 146 5.82 3.16 15.08
CA TYR A 146 4.65 2.44 15.61
C TYR A 146 3.66 1.99 14.54
N SER A 147 4.04 2.03 13.26
CA SER A 147 3.19 1.52 12.18
C SER A 147 3.25 0.00 12.11
N LEU A 148 2.08 -0.64 12.12
CA LEU A 148 1.93 -2.06 11.85
C LEU A 148 2.38 -2.47 10.44
N ASP A 149 2.40 -1.53 9.49
CA ASP A 149 2.91 -1.83 8.13
C ASP A 149 4.44 -2.01 8.11
N ASN A 150 5.15 -1.46 9.10
CA ASN A 150 6.61 -1.46 9.18
C ASN A 150 7.13 -2.41 10.28
N MET A 151 6.23 -3.04 11.04
CA MET A 151 6.58 -3.91 12.16
C MET A 151 6.73 -5.36 11.70
N PRO A 152 7.86 -6.03 11.97
CA PRO A 152 8.01 -7.46 11.71
C PRO A 152 7.10 -8.33 12.56
N PHE A 153 6.81 -9.53 12.07
CA PHE A 153 6.08 -10.61 12.76
C PHE A 153 4.60 -10.35 13.07
N VAL A 154 4.04 -9.20 12.65
CA VAL A 154 2.62 -8.88 12.83
C VAL A 154 1.81 -9.04 11.54
N GLY A 155 2.44 -9.41 10.42
CA GLY A 155 1.73 -9.62 9.15
C GLY A 155 0.94 -8.40 8.71
N ARG A 156 -0.35 -8.60 8.38
CA ARG A 156 -1.27 -7.54 7.92
C ARG A 156 -2.34 -7.19 8.95
N LEU A 157 -2.03 -7.34 10.25
CA LEU A 157 -2.91 -6.89 11.33
C LEU A 157 -3.26 -5.40 11.22
N GLU A 158 -4.43 -5.03 11.71
CA GLU A 158 -4.95 -3.65 11.63
C GLU A 158 -5.01 -2.93 12.98
N GLY A 159 -5.16 -3.63 14.11
CA GLY A 159 -5.35 -3.02 15.43
C GLY A 159 -6.80 -2.65 15.80
N GLU A 160 -7.73 -2.60 14.84
CA GLU A 160 -9.09 -2.02 14.99
C GLU A 160 -10.16 -2.98 15.56
N GLY A 161 -9.76 -4.16 16.02
CA GLY A 161 -10.70 -5.23 16.40
C GLY A 161 -11.63 -4.88 17.55
N VAL A 162 -11.14 -4.08 18.52
CA VAL A 162 -11.87 -3.70 19.72
C VAL A 162 -12.98 -2.68 19.41
N GLU A 163 -12.76 -1.77 18.46
CA GLU A 163 -13.75 -0.76 18.04
C GLU A 163 -15.02 -1.38 17.47
N ARG A 164 -14.88 -2.51 16.74
CA ARG A 164 -16.04 -3.27 16.25
C ARG A 164 -16.85 -3.89 17.37
N PHE A 165 -16.18 -4.32 18.44
CA PHE A 165 -16.86 -4.82 19.62
C PHE A 165 -17.56 -3.68 20.37
N TRP A 166 -16.94 -2.50 20.48
CA TRP A 166 -17.59 -1.34 21.09
C TRP A 166 -18.86 -0.92 20.36
N ALA A 167 -18.84 -0.89 19.03
CA ALA A 167 -20.05 -0.62 18.24
C ALA A 167 -21.19 -1.61 18.54
N HIS A 168 -20.85 -2.89 18.80
CA HIS A 168 -21.84 -3.90 19.20
C HIS A 168 -22.29 -3.73 20.65
N LEU A 169 -21.37 -3.58 21.60
CA LEU A 169 -21.68 -3.44 23.02
C LEU A 169 -22.52 -2.18 23.30
N ASN A 170 -22.24 -1.08 22.59
CA ASN A 170 -22.98 0.18 22.73
C ASN A 170 -24.46 0.05 22.38
N GLN A 171 -24.88 -0.95 21.59
CA GLN A 171 -26.30 -1.21 21.33
C GLN A 171 -27.04 -1.68 22.59
N HIS A 172 -26.31 -2.21 23.58
CA HIS A 172 -26.86 -2.66 24.85
C HIS A 172 -26.73 -1.60 25.96
N SER A 173 -26.10 -0.46 25.69
CA SER A 173 -25.72 0.52 26.73
C SER A 173 -26.93 1.00 27.53
N GLY A 174 -28.04 1.32 26.84
CA GLY A 174 -29.27 1.82 27.48
C GLY A 174 -29.97 0.80 28.37
N SER A 175 -29.83 -0.51 28.10
CA SER A 175 -30.32 -1.53 29.04
C SER A 175 -29.35 -1.70 30.20
N THR A 176 -28.05 -1.70 29.93
CA THR A 176 -27.02 -1.91 30.97
C THR A 176 -26.86 -0.73 31.93
N SER A 177 -27.32 0.48 31.57
CA SER A 177 -27.25 1.66 32.45
C SER A 177 -28.23 1.58 33.62
N GLU A 178 -29.38 0.95 33.42
CA GLU A 178 -30.44 0.80 34.44
C GLU A 178 -30.27 -0.45 35.33
N GLN A 179 -29.27 -1.27 35.04
CA GLN A 179 -29.06 -2.54 35.73
C GLN A 179 -28.29 -2.37 37.03
N SER A 180 -28.62 -3.18 38.04
CA SER A 180 -27.82 -3.26 39.27
C SER A 180 -26.37 -3.71 38.95
N PRO A 181 -25.37 -3.33 39.78
CA PRO A 181 -23.97 -3.59 39.47
C PRO A 181 -23.62 -5.06 39.19
N GLY A 182 -24.24 -5.99 39.93
CA GLY A 182 -24.07 -7.43 39.72
C GLY A 182 -24.67 -7.88 38.39
N TYR A 183 -25.93 -7.55 38.15
CA TYR A 183 -26.65 -7.98 36.95
C TYR A 183 -26.05 -7.39 35.66
N ARG A 184 -25.56 -6.14 35.72
CA ARG A 184 -24.80 -5.52 34.63
C ARG A 184 -23.54 -6.31 34.30
N THR A 185 -22.81 -6.76 35.31
CA THR A 185 -21.58 -7.55 35.13
C THR A 185 -21.87 -8.85 34.41
N ASP A 186 -22.92 -9.57 34.83
CA ASP A 186 -23.32 -10.82 34.20
C ASP A 186 -23.81 -10.60 32.76
N SER A 187 -24.59 -9.54 32.52
CA SER A 187 -25.06 -9.17 31.19
C SER A 187 -23.89 -8.87 30.24
N VAL A 188 -22.92 -8.04 30.66
CA VAL A 188 -21.73 -7.72 29.85
C VAL A 188 -20.89 -8.98 29.59
N ASN A 189 -20.68 -9.83 30.60
CA ASN A 189 -19.97 -11.10 30.42
C ASN A 189 -20.67 -12.04 29.42
N ASN A 190 -22.01 -12.10 29.44
CA ASN A 190 -22.78 -12.89 28.50
C ASN A 190 -22.67 -12.35 27.07
N ILE A 191 -22.71 -11.03 26.88
CA ILE A 191 -22.49 -10.37 25.59
C ILE A 191 -21.09 -10.69 25.05
N ILE A 192 -20.05 -10.53 25.87
CA ILE A 192 -18.67 -10.87 25.51
C ILE A 192 -18.53 -12.35 25.15
N ARG A 193 -19.12 -13.23 25.96
CA ARG A 193 -19.09 -14.68 25.73
C ARG A 193 -19.73 -15.01 24.39
N ARG A 194 -20.87 -14.38 24.06
CA ARG A 194 -21.55 -14.56 22.77
C ARG A 194 -20.68 -14.07 21.62
N TRP A 195 -20.13 -12.86 21.73
CA TRP A 195 -19.22 -12.30 20.73
C TRP A 195 -18.04 -13.24 20.44
N ASN A 196 -17.34 -13.70 21.48
CA ASN A 196 -16.22 -14.62 21.34
C ASN A 196 -16.64 -15.96 20.73
N LYS A 197 -17.83 -16.47 21.08
CA LYS A 197 -18.38 -17.70 20.49
C LYS A 197 -18.64 -17.52 18.99
N ASP A 198 -19.23 -16.40 18.59
CA ASP A 198 -19.52 -16.10 17.18
C ASP A 198 -18.22 -15.90 16.38
N LYS A 199 -17.20 -15.25 16.96
CA LYS A 199 -15.87 -15.15 16.34
C LYS A 199 -15.24 -16.52 16.14
N ALA A 200 -15.24 -17.37 17.18
CA ALA A 200 -14.70 -18.72 17.11
C ALA A 200 -15.45 -19.58 16.08
N HIS A 201 -16.78 -19.52 16.07
CA HIS A 201 -17.60 -20.26 15.10
C HIS A 201 -17.23 -19.87 13.66
N ASN A 202 -17.08 -18.58 13.37
CA ASN A 202 -16.77 -18.08 12.02
C ASN A 202 -15.30 -18.29 11.59
N MET A 203 -14.43 -18.88 12.41
CA MET A 203 -13.03 -19.12 12.03
C MET A 203 -12.90 -20.04 10.81
N HIS A 204 -13.83 -20.99 10.63
CA HIS A 204 -13.83 -21.92 9.50
C HIS A 204 -14.04 -21.25 8.14
N THR A 205 -14.66 -20.06 8.09
CA THR A 205 -14.79 -19.28 6.85
C THR A 205 -13.74 -18.18 6.77
N THR A 206 -13.52 -17.46 7.87
CA THR A 206 -12.67 -16.26 7.89
C THR A 206 -11.19 -16.57 7.67
N LEU A 207 -10.63 -17.62 8.28
CA LEU A 207 -9.19 -17.92 8.16
C LEU A 207 -8.81 -18.41 6.75
N PRO A 208 -9.53 -19.36 6.11
CA PRO A 208 -9.25 -19.74 4.72
C PRO A 208 -9.38 -18.57 3.74
N THR A 209 -10.37 -17.70 3.94
CA THR A 209 -10.57 -16.50 3.10
C THR A 209 -9.38 -15.56 3.23
N ARG A 210 -8.95 -15.28 4.47
CA ARG A 210 -7.75 -14.46 4.73
C ARG A 210 -6.48 -15.05 4.12
N TYR A 211 -6.31 -16.38 4.13
CA TYR A 211 -5.15 -17.03 3.50
C TYR A 211 -5.14 -16.81 1.99
N LYS A 212 -6.28 -17.02 1.31
CA LYS A 212 -6.41 -16.83 -0.14
C LYS A 212 -6.18 -15.38 -0.55
N ASP A 213 -6.75 -14.44 0.20
CA ASP A 213 -6.52 -13.00 -0.02
C ASP A 213 -5.06 -12.63 0.20
N ALA A 214 -4.43 -13.14 1.25
CA ALA A 214 -3.02 -12.93 1.53
C ALA A 214 -2.13 -13.49 0.42
N LYS A 215 -2.45 -14.67 -0.13
CA LYS A 215 -1.69 -15.29 -1.22
C LYS A 215 -1.74 -14.45 -2.49
N LYS A 216 -2.94 -13.98 -2.85
CA LYS A 216 -3.13 -13.08 -4.00
C LYS A 216 -2.31 -11.81 -3.81
N LYS A 217 -2.40 -11.18 -2.64
CA LYS A 217 -1.72 -9.90 -2.36
C LYS A 217 -0.21 -10.03 -2.24
N TRP A 218 0.28 -11.14 -1.68
CA TRP A 218 1.71 -11.45 -1.64
C TRP A 218 2.27 -11.54 -3.06
N LYS A 219 1.60 -12.28 -3.97
CA LYS A 219 2.05 -12.40 -5.36
C LYS A 219 2.10 -11.05 -6.06
N GLU A 220 1.03 -10.25 -5.94
CA GLU A 220 0.95 -8.90 -6.52
C GLU A 220 2.07 -7.97 -6.00
N GLU A 221 2.24 -7.87 -4.68
CA GLU A 221 3.23 -6.95 -4.08
C GLU A 221 4.68 -7.43 -4.27
N LYS A 222 4.90 -8.75 -4.35
CA LYS A 222 6.21 -9.32 -4.67
C LYS A 222 6.61 -9.02 -6.12
N GLU A 223 5.71 -9.23 -7.08
CA GLU A 223 5.95 -8.86 -8.48
C GLU A 223 6.24 -7.37 -8.63
N ILE A 224 5.52 -6.51 -7.91
CA ILE A 224 5.78 -5.06 -7.87
C ILE A 224 7.19 -4.75 -7.33
N HIS A 225 7.62 -5.43 -6.28
CA HIS A 225 8.95 -5.21 -5.70
C HIS A 225 10.06 -5.75 -6.60
N ASP A 226 9.86 -6.91 -7.21
CA ASP A 226 10.82 -7.54 -8.13
C ASP A 226 10.98 -6.68 -9.40
N ASP A 227 9.87 -6.18 -9.97
CA ASP A 227 9.87 -5.22 -11.08
C ASP A 227 10.66 -3.96 -10.70
N LEU A 228 10.37 -3.36 -9.53
CA LEU A 228 11.04 -2.15 -9.07
C LEU A 228 12.54 -2.39 -8.86
N THR A 229 12.91 -3.50 -8.22
CA THR A 229 14.32 -3.88 -8.00
C THR A 229 15.03 -4.07 -9.33
N SER A 230 14.37 -4.66 -10.32
CA SER A 230 14.95 -4.83 -11.66
C SER A 230 15.16 -3.51 -12.41
N SER A 231 14.51 -2.42 -12.02
CA SER A 231 14.60 -1.11 -12.70
C SER A 231 15.86 -0.30 -12.38
N PHE A 232 16.65 -0.76 -11.41
CA PHE A 232 17.95 -0.17 -11.06
C PHE A 232 19.08 -0.88 -11.83
N GLU A 233 20.08 -0.13 -12.26
CA GLU A 233 21.24 -0.66 -13.00
C GLU A 233 22.38 -1.12 -12.07
N ASP A 234 22.46 -0.58 -10.85
CA ASP A 234 23.51 -0.90 -9.87
C ASP A 234 23.08 -2.02 -8.89
N ASP A 235 23.58 -3.23 -9.15
CA ASP A 235 23.36 -4.39 -8.26
C ASP A 235 24.03 -4.23 -6.88
N GLU A 236 25.12 -3.47 -6.75
CA GLU A 236 25.79 -3.21 -5.47
C GLU A 236 24.99 -2.24 -4.60
N LEU A 237 24.29 -1.28 -5.21
CA LEU A 237 23.33 -0.42 -4.53
C LEU A 237 22.20 -1.24 -3.89
N ILE A 238 21.62 -2.18 -4.65
CA ILE A 238 20.56 -3.06 -4.16
C ILE A 238 21.07 -3.94 -3.01
N LYS A 239 22.27 -4.53 -3.12
CA LYS A 239 22.88 -5.29 -2.02
C LYS A 239 23.07 -4.44 -0.77
N ARG A 240 23.46 -3.18 -0.92
CA ARG A 240 23.59 -2.25 0.20
C ARG A 240 22.24 -2.02 0.88
N TRP A 241 21.18 -1.73 0.12
CA TRP A 241 19.84 -1.50 0.67
C TRP A 241 19.22 -2.77 1.29
N GLN A 242 19.54 -3.95 0.77
CA GLN A 242 19.11 -5.22 1.36
C GLN A 242 19.66 -5.42 2.78
N ASN A 243 20.88 -4.95 3.05
CA ASN A 243 21.54 -5.08 4.35
C ASN A 243 21.26 -3.92 5.32
N GLU A 244 20.60 -2.85 4.85
CA GLU A 244 20.26 -1.69 5.68
C GLU A 244 19.05 -1.97 6.57
N SER A 245 19.17 -1.59 7.85
CA SER A 245 18.11 -1.72 8.85
C SER A 245 16.97 -0.71 8.61
N ILE A 246 15.75 -1.13 8.88
CA ILE A 246 14.56 -0.26 8.86
C ILE A 246 14.26 0.38 10.21
N GLU A 247 14.96 -0.04 11.26
CA GLU A 247 14.71 0.43 12.62
C GLU A 247 14.87 1.95 12.70
N ALA A 248 13.91 2.59 13.35
CA ALA A 248 13.96 4.02 13.57
C ALA A 248 15.07 4.33 14.57
N VAL A 249 16.03 5.15 14.18
CA VAL A 249 17.12 5.61 15.03
C VAL A 249 16.99 7.10 15.29
N GLU A 250 17.40 7.54 16.47
CA GLU A 250 17.46 8.95 16.81
C GLU A 250 18.73 9.55 16.19
N GLY A 251 18.54 10.57 15.36
CA GLY A 251 19.61 11.29 14.70
C GLY A 251 20.33 12.28 15.64
N PRO A 252 21.39 12.93 15.16
CA PRO A 252 22.23 13.84 15.97
C PRO A 252 21.46 15.02 16.60
N ASN A 253 20.34 15.41 15.98
CA ASN A 253 19.52 16.55 16.40
C ASN A 253 18.28 16.14 17.24
N GLY A 254 18.17 14.87 17.64
CA GLY A 254 16.99 14.33 18.33
C GLY A 254 15.81 13.98 17.41
N GLU A 255 16.01 14.02 16.08
CA GLU A 255 15.00 13.66 15.08
C GLU A 255 15.04 12.17 14.73
N TRP A 256 13.88 11.55 14.53
CA TRP A 256 13.81 10.13 14.16
C TRP A 256 14.06 9.92 12.66
N ILE A 257 15.05 9.09 12.33
CA ILE A 257 15.46 8.77 10.96
C ILE A 257 15.16 7.29 10.69
N SER A 258 14.65 6.99 9.49
CA SER A 258 14.50 5.64 8.97
C SER A 258 14.40 5.70 7.45
N PRO A 259 14.85 4.67 6.72
CA PRO A 259 14.61 4.55 5.28
C PRO A 259 13.12 4.52 4.90
N LEU A 260 12.21 4.38 5.86
CA LEU A 260 10.76 4.40 5.67
C LEU A 260 10.13 5.78 5.94
N MET A 261 10.90 6.74 6.46
CA MET A 261 10.45 8.14 6.56
C MET A 261 10.39 8.74 5.16
N ASP A 262 9.39 9.58 4.88
CA ASP A 262 9.46 10.42 3.70
C ASP A 262 10.75 11.25 3.78
N PRO A 263 11.51 11.46 2.70
CA PRO A 263 12.69 12.31 2.78
C PRO A 263 12.30 13.76 3.07
N GLU A 264 13.02 14.40 4.00
CA GLU A 264 12.95 15.86 4.12
C GLU A 264 13.77 16.46 2.99
N LEU A 265 13.08 16.89 1.93
CA LEU A 265 13.78 17.55 0.83
C LEU A 265 14.47 18.80 1.37
N PRO A 266 15.81 18.93 1.21
CA PRO A 266 16.52 20.15 1.52
C PRO A 266 15.87 21.31 0.77
N SER A 267 15.49 22.34 1.53
CA SER A 267 14.95 23.60 1.05
C SER A 267 16.03 24.35 0.24
N GLY A 268 16.17 24.01 -1.03
CA GLY A 268 17.13 24.64 -1.92
C GLY A 268 17.47 23.70 -3.07
N GLY A 269 16.76 23.82 -4.19
CA GLY A 269 17.08 23.01 -5.38
C GLY A 269 16.16 23.22 -6.57
N TYR A 270 15.04 23.93 -6.41
CA TYR A 270 14.14 24.23 -7.53
C TYR A 270 14.84 25.03 -8.65
N SER A 271 15.68 26.01 -8.29
CA SER A 271 16.41 26.81 -9.29
C SER A 271 17.59 26.06 -9.90
N GLU A 272 18.19 25.12 -9.18
CA GLU A 272 19.39 24.39 -9.59
C GLU A 272 19.02 23.18 -10.45
N ALA A 273 18.01 22.39 -10.07
CA ALA A 273 17.49 21.28 -10.89
C ALA A 273 16.91 21.74 -12.24
N VAL A 274 16.31 22.94 -12.29
CA VAL A 274 15.83 23.56 -13.55
C VAL A 274 17.00 24.10 -14.40
N LYS A 275 18.14 24.48 -13.79
CA LYS A 275 19.36 24.91 -14.50
C LYS A 275 20.20 23.72 -14.96
N GLU A 276 20.34 22.67 -14.17
CA GLU A 276 20.99 21.39 -14.54
C GLU A 276 20.21 20.70 -15.68
N GLY A 277 18.88 20.68 -15.59
CA GLY A 277 18.00 20.11 -16.62
C GLY A 277 18.03 20.86 -17.95
N ARG A 278 18.39 22.15 -17.95
CA ARG A 278 18.63 22.97 -19.15
C ARG A 278 20.06 22.84 -19.70
N LYS A 279 21.01 22.35 -18.91
CA LYS A 279 22.41 22.10 -19.32
C LYS A 279 22.61 20.71 -19.93
N ARG A 280 21.68 19.76 -19.71
CA ARG A 280 21.72 18.38 -20.24
C ARG A 280 20.88 18.15 -21.50
N GLU A 281 20.53 19.20 -22.24
CA GLU A 281 20.08 19.05 -23.63
C GLU A 281 21.28 19.32 -24.52
N SER A 282 21.91 18.25 -24.99
CA SER A 282 22.96 18.32 -26.00
C SER A 282 22.61 17.42 -27.19
N PRO A 283 23.05 17.80 -28.41
CA PRO A 283 22.52 17.33 -29.67
C PRO A 283 23.03 15.92 -29.96
N THR A 284 22.13 14.96 -30.12
CA THR A 284 22.52 13.57 -30.37
C THR A 284 23.24 13.43 -31.70
N ALA A 285 24.49 12.98 -31.57
CA ALA A 285 25.46 12.77 -32.61
C ALA A 285 25.14 11.53 -33.46
N ARG A 286 25.50 11.64 -34.73
CA ARG A 286 25.41 10.63 -35.78
C ARG A 286 26.30 9.42 -35.45
N VAL A 287 25.77 8.21 -35.63
CA VAL A 287 26.58 6.98 -35.76
C VAL A 287 26.35 6.37 -37.16
N PRO A 288 27.38 5.84 -37.86
CA PRO A 288 27.34 5.59 -39.31
C PRO A 288 27.21 4.11 -39.73
N GLY A 289 26.45 3.88 -40.81
CA GLY A 289 26.54 2.72 -41.73
C GLY A 289 25.30 1.82 -41.77
N ARG A 290 24.57 1.59 -42.87
CA ARG A 290 24.64 2.06 -44.27
C ARG A 290 23.25 2.04 -44.92
N ARG A 291 22.67 3.23 -45.12
CA ARG A 291 22.27 3.87 -46.40
C ARG A 291 22.36 5.37 -46.09
N PRO A 292 23.18 6.20 -46.77
CA PRO A 292 23.40 7.58 -46.35
C PRO A 292 22.06 8.34 -46.27
N GLY A 293 21.72 8.85 -45.08
CA GLY A 293 20.52 9.68 -44.89
C GLY A 293 19.24 8.97 -44.43
N ALA A 294 19.15 7.62 -44.44
CA ALA A 294 17.93 6.91 -44.04
C ALA A 294 17.59 7.07 -42.54
N THR A 295 18.56 6.95 -41.63
CA THR A 295 18.38 7.21 -40.19
C THR A 295 17.95 8.65 -39.93
N ARG A 296 18.55 9.60 -40.68
CA ARG A 296 18.20 11.02 -40.58
C ARG A 296 16.80 11.27 -41.10
N TRP A 297 16.41 10.64 -42.21
CA TRP A 297 15.08 10.73 -42.77
C TRP A 297 14.04 10.18 -41.78
N ILE A 298 14.19 8.95 -41.25
CA ILE A 298 13.25 8.42 -40.25
C ILE A 298 13.20 9.31 -38.99
N SER A 299 14.35 9.75 -38.48
CA SER A 299 14.41 10.68 -37.35
C SER A 299 13.72 12.02 -37.62
N ASP A 300 13.91 12.59 -38.82
CA ASP A 300 13.27 13.83 -39.25
C ASP A 300 11.74 13.63 -39.36
N GLY A 301 11.29 12.42 -39.73
CA GLY A 301 9.89 12.02 -39.76
C GLY A 301 9.26 11.96 -38.36
N ILE A 302 9.93 11.32 -37.39
CA ILE A 302 9.51 11.30 -35.98
C ILE A 302 9.40 12.73 -35.42
N GLU A 303 10.39 13.57 -35.69
CA GLU A 303 10.37 14.98 -35.26
C GLU A 303 9.29 15.82 -35.97
N LEU A 304 8.90 15.43 -37.18
CA LEU A 304 7.82 16.07 -37.91
C LEU A 304 6.46 15.76 -37.27
N GLU A 305 6.21 14.51 -36.85
CA GLU A 305 5.03 14.15 -36.05
C GLU A 305 4.96 14.99 -34.78
N HIS A 306 6.09 15.13 -34.08
CA HIS A 306 6.20 15.97 -32.88
C HIS A 306 5.89 17.45 -33.18
N SER A 307 6.38 17.96 -34.31
CA SER A 307 6.16 19.34 -34.73
C SER A 307 4.68 19.60 -35.05
N ILE A 308 4.00 18.66 -35.70
CA ILE A 308 2.57 18.76 -36.05
C ILE A 308 1.71 18.71 -34.79
N CYS A 309 1.97 17.78 -33.87
CA CYS A 309 1.27 17.72 -32.59
C CYS A 309 1.45 19.02 -31.78
N ASN A 310 2.66 19.56 -31.72
CA ASN A 310 2.93 20.83 -31.04
C ASN A 310 2.18 22.01 -31.68
N PHE A 311 2.09 22.05 -33.00
CA PHE A 311 1.31 23.07 -33.72
C PHE A 311 -0.18 22.97 -33.39
N ASN A 312 -0.75 21.77 -33.39
CA ASN A 312 -2.16 21.55 -33.05
C ASN A 312 -2.48 21.95 -31.61
N ASP A 313 -1.59 21.63 -30.67
CA ASP A 313 -1.70 22.06 -29.27
C ASP A 313 -1.58 23.59 -29.09
N GLU A 314 -0.84 24.27 -29.98
CA GLU A 314 -0.73 25.73 -29.98
C GLU A 314 -1.99 26.37 -30.60
N ALA A 315 -2.50 25.80 -31.70
CA ALA A 315 -3.71 26.25 -32.36
C ALA A 315 -4.96 26.10 -31.46
N LYS A 316 -5.12 24.94 -30.79
CA LYS A 316 -6.22 24.69 -29.84
C LYS A 316 -6.19 25.61 -28.61
N ASP A 317 -5.01 25.96 -28.12
CA ASP A 317 -4.84 26.86 -26.97
C ASP A 317 -5.24 28.31 -27.30
N LEU A 318 -5.20 28.70 -28.58
CA LEU A 318 -5.45 30.07 -29.02
C LEU A 318 -6.95 30.39 -29.14
N GLY A 319 -7.80 29.42 -29.52
CA GLY A 319 -9.26 29.55 -29.60
C GLY A 319 -9.78 30.67 -30.52
N ASP A 320 -11.10 30.90 -30.53
CA ASP A 320 -11.80 31.88 -31.40
C ASP A 320 -11.44 33.35 -31.13
N ALA A 321 -10.79 33.65 -30.00
CA ALA A 321 -10.49 35.02 -29.57
C ALA A 321 -9.12 35.50 -30.05
N THR A 322 -8.89 35.51 -31.37
CA THR A 322 -7.61 35.95 -31.93
C THR A 322 -7.59 37.39 -32.45
N SER A 323 -6.53 38.11 -32.08
CA SER A 323 -6.01 39.28 -32.80
C SER A 323 -5.44 38.82 -34.16
N SER A 324 -5.75 39.54 -35.24
CA SER A 324 -5.30 39.29 -36.62
C SER A 324 -3.81 38.89 -36.75
N ARG A 325 -2.92 39.46 -35.94
CA ARG A 325 -1.47 39.20 -35.95
C ARG A 325 -1.07 37.80 -35.45
N ARG A 326 -1.84 37.19 -34.54
CA ARG A 326 -1.56 35.85 -34.02
C ARG A 326 -2.01 34.75 -34.98
N THR A 327 -3.14 34.98 -35.68
CA THR A 327 -3.63 34.11 -36.75
C THR A 327 -2.65 34.07 -37.93
N GLU A 328 -2.06 35.20 -38.29
CA GLU A 328 -1.01 35.27 -39.32
C GLU A 328 0.22 34.44 -38.93
N SER A 329 0.71 34.57 -37.70
CA SER A 329 1.86 33.77 -37.21
C SER A 329 1.58 32.27 -37.20
N LEU A 330 0.37 31.82 -36.85
CA LEU A 330 -0.01 30.42 -36.93
C LEU A 330 -0.05 29.93 -38.39
N ASN A 331 -0.61 30.73 -39.30
CA ASN A 331 -0.65 30.40 -40.72
C ASN A 331 0.76 30.29 -41.33
N THR A 332 1.69 31.17 -40.96
CA THR A 332 3.09 31.05 -41.39
C THR A 332 3.73 29.75 -40.87
N LYS A 333 3.51 29.40 -39.60
CA LYS A 333 3.98 28.13 -39.03
C LYS A 333 3.35 26.92 -39.74
N ARG A 334 2.05 26.99 -40.05
CA ARG A 334 1.31 25.94 -40.78
C ARG A 334 1.90 25.71 -42.17
N LEU A 335 2.11 26.78 -42.94
CA LEU A 335 2.72 26.70 -44.27
C LEU A 335 4.14 26.14 -44.20
N ALA A 336 4.97 26.61 -43.26
CA ALA A 336 6.32 26.08 -43.06
C ALA A 336 6.33 24.59 -42.68
N LEU A 337 5.33 24.11 -41.92
CA LEU A 337 5.18 22.69 -41.61
C LEU A 337 4.68 21.88 -42.81
N ARG A 338 3.74 22.41 -43.61
CA ARG A 338 3.32 21.78 -44.87
C ARG A 338 4.48 21.66 -45.85
N ASP A 339 5.30 22.69 -46.01
CA ASP A 339 6.52 22.63 -46.84
C ASP A 339 7.50 21.55 -46.37
N ARG A 340 7.63 21.37 -45.04
CA ARG A 340 8.46 20.30 -44.46
C ARG A 340 7.87 18.92 -44.74
N VAL A 341 6.54 18.76 -44.66
CA VAL A 341 5.82 17.52 -45.01
C VAL A 341 5.96 17.20 -46.49
N ASP A 342 5.77 18.16 -47.39
CA ASP A 342 5.92 17.96 -48.83
C ASP A 342 7.35 17.57 -49.19
N LYS A 343 8.34 18.21 -48.55
CA LYS A 343 9.75 17.83 -48.69
C LYS A 343 10.00 16.41 -48.19
N PHE A 344 9.39 16.03 -47.07
CA PHE A 344 9.51 14.69 -46.49
C PHE A 344 8.90 13.62 -47.41
N LEU A 345 7.72 13.87 -47.95
CA LEU A 345 7.02 12.97 -48.88
C LEU A 345 7.77 12.82 -50.22
N LYS A 346 8.37 13.90 -50.75
CA LYS A 346 9.27 13.80 -51.92
C LYS A 346 10.50 12.95 -51.64
N GLN A 347 11.04 13.02 -50.42
CA GLN A 347 12.16 12.16 -50.02
C GLN A 347 11.73 10.70 -49.83
N ARG A 348 10.47 10.45 -49.45
CA ARG A 348 9.92 9.09 -49.34
C ARG A 348 10.03 8.32 -50.66
N GLU A 349 9.73 8.96 -51.79
CA GLU A 349 9.84 8.33 -53.13
C GLU A 349 11.25 7.80 -53.43
N TYR A 350 12.28 8.42 -52.83
CA TYR A 350 13.67 7.99 -52.97
C TYR A 350 14.03 6.83 -52.03
N TYR A 351 13.48 6.80 -50.81
CA TYR A 351 13.82 5.78 -49.81
C TYR A 351 12.91 4.54 -49.85
N MET A 352 11.65 4.68 -50.30
CA MET A 352 10.60 3.66 -50.33
C MET A 352 9.89 3.63 -51.70
N SER A 353 10.66 3.50 -52.79
CA SER A 353 10.18 3.58 -54.18
C SER A 353 9.14 2.53 -54.57
N ASP A 354 9.13 1.38 -53.88
CA ASP A 354 8.35 0.21 -54.25
C ASP A 354 6.97 0.17 -53.56
N LEU A 355 6.62 1.22 -52.80
CA LEU A 355 5.38 1.33 -52.04
C LEU A 355 4.58 2.56 -52.50
N THR A 356 3.29 2.37 -52.80
CA THR A 356 2.41 3.43 -53.29
C THR A 356 1.66 4.13 -52.14
N HIS A 357 0.65 3.46 -51.57
CA HIS A 357 -0.17 3.96 -50.47
C HIS A 357 -0.07 3.05 -49.24
N PRO A 358 -0.15 3.60 -48.00
CA PRO A 358 -0.30 2.82 -46.79
C PRO A 358 -1.42 1.78 -46.93
N ASP A 359 -1.13 0.53 -46.61
CA ASP A 359 -2.00 -0.64 -46.84
C ASP A 359 -2.88 -1.00 -45.63
N LEU A 360 -2.82 -0.19 -44.56
CA LEU A 360 -3.63 -0.38 -43.36
C LEU A 360 -5.04 0.19 -43.56
N ASP A 361 -6.07 -0.65 -43.39
CA ASP A 361 -7.52 -0.32 -43.48
C ASP A 361 -7.95 0.88 -42.61
N LYS A 362 -7.15 1.26 -41.60
CA LYS A 362 -7.21 2.52 -40.87
C LYS A 362 -5.79 3.04 -40.60
N PRO A 363 -5.36 4.16 -41.18
CA PRO A 363 -4.10 4.78 -40.79
C PRO A 363 -4.23 5.34 -39.37
N LEU A 364 -3.82 4.53 -38.38
CA LEU A 364 -3.93 4.85 -36.94
C LEU A 364 -3.08 6.08 -36.54
N ARG A 365 -2.16 6.53 -37.40
CA ARG A 365 -1.16 7.58 -37.11
C ARG A 365 -1.22 8.77 -38.09
N LEU A 366 -2.41 9.10 -38.59
CA LEU A 366 -2.62 10.30 -39.41
C LEU A 366 -2.18 11.56 -38.66
N GLN A 367 -1.29 12.33 -39.27
CA GLN A 367 -0.93 13.65 -38.77
C GLN A 367 -1.98 14.64 -39.27
N MET A 368 -2.97 14.92 -38.42
CA MET A 368 -4.00 15.92 -38.72
C MET A 368 -3.44 17.32 -38.47
N PHE A 369 -3.69 18.26 -39.39
CA PHE A 369 -3.49 19.68 -39.13
C PHE A 369 -4.80 20.28 -38.60
N TYR A 370 -4.72 21.13 -37.56
CA TYR A 370 -5.89 21.81 -37.01
C TYR A 370 -6.55 22.77 -38.02
N GLU A 371 -7.87 22.62 -38.21
CA GLU A 371 -8.76 23.52 -39.00
C GLU A 371 -10.09 23.69 -38.25
N GLU A 372 -10.69 24.90 -38.29
CA GLU A 372 -11.89 25.25 -37.50
C GLU A 372 -13.20 24.61 -38.05
N ASP A 373 -13.31 24.32 -39.35
CA ASP A 373 -14.60 23.99 -40.02
C ASP A 373 -14.61 22.75 -40.96
N ALA A 374 -13.61 21.85 -40.91
CA ALA A 374 -13.63 20.62 -41.71
C ALA A 374 -12.86 19.48 -41.03
N GLU A 375 -13.22 18.23 -41.36
CA GLU A 375 -12.39 17.05 -41.12
C GLU A 375 -11.01 17.31 -41.75
N GLY A 376 -10.06 17.80 -40.94
CA GLY A 376 -8.76 18.23 -41.44
C GLY A 376 -8.10 17.13 -42.25
N GLU A 377 -7.56 17.48 -43.42
CA GLU A 377 -6.83 16.55 -44.28
C GLU A 377 -5.67 15.93 -43.47
N GLY A 378 -5.87 14.69 -43.02
CA GLY A 378 -4.85 13.93 -42.32
C GLY A 378 -3.76 13.53 -43.30
N VAL A 379 -2.52 13.85 -42.99
CA VAL A 379 -1.37 13.40 -43.79
C VAL A 379 -0.72 12.21 -43.09
N ASP A 380 -0.66 11.08 -43.79
CA ASP A 380 0.22 9.98 -43.40
C ASP A 380 1.63 10.27 -43.93
N LEU A 381 2.61 10.33 -43.03
CA LEU A 381 4.01 10.54 -43.42
C LEU A 381 4.58 9.35 -44.20
N GLY A 382 3.91 8.19 -44.20
CA GLY A 382 4.30 7.01 -44.96
C GLY A 382 5.65 6.45 -44.52
N MET A 383 5.88 6.41 -43.22
CA MET A 383 7.05 5.74 -42.64
C MET A 383 6.85 4.22 -42.62
N PRO A 384 7.89 3.39 -42.42
CA PRO A 384 7.72 1.94 -42.33
C PRO A 384 6.58 1.51 -41.38
N SER A 385 6.40 2.18 -40.25
CA SER A 385 5.29 1.89 -39.31
C SER A 385 3.87 2.18 -39.83
N SER A 386 3.74 2.82 -40.99
CA SER A 386 2.47 3.03 -41.69
C SER A 386 2.06 1.83 -42.57
N TYR A 387 2.91 0.81 -42.70
CA TYR A 387 2.67 -0.36 -43.55
C TYR A 387 2.60 -1.67 -42.76
N GLY A 388 1.86 -2.66 -43.29
CA GLY A 388 1.80 -4.00 -42.73
C GLY A 388 3.15 -4.76 -42.83
N PRO A 389 3.44 -5.70 -41.90
CA PRO A 389 4.71 -6.45 -41.91
C PRO A 389 4.92 -7.25 -43.20
N ASP A 390 3.87 -7.84 -43.76
CA ASP A 390 3.93 -8.63 -45.00
C ASP A 390 4.31 -7.75 -46.21
N THR A 391 3.80 -6.52 -46.25
CA THR A 391 4.08 -5.52 -47.30
C THR A 391 5.51 -4.99 -47.21
N ILE A 392 6.01 -4.77 -45.99
CA ILE A 392 7.40 -4.38 -45.74
C ILE A 392 8.37 -5.50 -46.17
N GLU A 393 8.03 -6.75 -45.88
CA GLU A 393 8.83 -7.92 -46.25
C GLU A 393 8.84 -8.13 -47.77
N ALA A 394 7.67 -8.04 -48.42
CA ALA A 394 7.54 -8.13 -49.87
C ALA A 394 8.31 -7.03 -50.62
N ALA A 395 8.42 -5.82 -50.04
CA ALA A 395 9.18 -4.71 -50.59
C ALA A 395 10.69 -4.75 -50.23
N GLY A 396 11.16 -5.74 -49.47
CA GLY A 396 12.56 -5.85 -49.04
C GLY A 396 13.02 -4.72 -48.10
N LEU A 397 12.07 -4.08 -47.39
CA LEU A 397 12.31 -2.92 -46.53
C LEU A 397 12.46 -3.27 -45.04
N SER A 398 12.61 -4.55 -44.71
CA SER A 398 12.77 -5.03 -43.32
C SER A 398 13.93 -4.33 -42.57
N SER A 399 15.01 -3.99 -43.28
CA SER A 399 16.13 -3.23 -42.69
C SER A 399 15.75 -1.81 -42.25
N MET A 400 14.85 -1.14 -42.96
CA MET A 400 14.34 0.19 -42.60
C MET A 400 13.30 0.12 -41.48
N ALA A 401 12.46 -0.92 -41.49
CA ALA A 401 11.54 -1.20 -40.39
C ALA A 401 12.28 -1.46 -39.07
N ASN A 402 13.35 -2.26 -39.09
CA ASN A 402 14.20 -2.48 -37.92
C ASN A 402 14.87 -1.19 -37.41
N LEU A 403 15.32 -0.33 -38.34
CA LEU A 403 15.90 0.97 -37.99
C LEU A 403 14.86 1.91 -37.35
N GLU A 404 13.61 1.93 -37.85
CA GLU A 404 12.54 2.66 -37.18
C GLU A 404 12.25 2.08 -35.79
N GLN A 405 12.21 0.76 -35.63
CA GLN A 405 12.02 0.14 -34.31
C GLN A 405 13.08 0.59 -33.30
N GLU A 406 14.36 0.61 -33.68
CA GLU A 406 15.45 1.06 -32.79
C GLU A 406 15.28 2.53 -32.37
N LEU A 407 14.96 3.41 -33.33
CA LEU A 407 14.72 4.83 -33.05
C LEU A 407 13.49 5.05 -32.17
N ARG A 408 12.42 4.30 -32.39
CA ARG A 408 11.19 4.36 -31.59
C ARG A 408 11.42 3.83 -30.17
N ARG A 409 12.22 2.79 -29.96
CA ARG A 409 12.67 2.34 -28.63
C ARG A 409 13.44 3.44 -27.91
N GLY A 410 14.40 4.07 -28.59
CA GLY A 410 15.13 5.23 -28.06
C GLY A 410 14.20 6.37 -27.66
N MET A 411 13.23 6.70 -28.51
CA MET A 411 12.24 7.75 -28.24
C MET A 411 11.31 7.41 -27.07
N CYS A 412 10.88 6.15 -26.94
CA CYS A 412 10.12 5.68 -25.79
C CYS A 412 10.91 5.84 -24.49
N ASN A 413 12.19 5.44 -24.48
CA ASN A 413 13.07 5.54 -23.32
C ASN A 413 13.27 7.01 -22.89
N GLU A 414 13.59 7.89 -23.85
CA GLU A 414 13.81 9.32 -23.60
C GLU A 414 12.52 10.03 -23.15
N SER A 415 11.38 9.69 -23.77
CA SER A 415 10.07 10.24 -23.41
C SER A 415 9.66 9.82 -22.00
N LEU A 416 9.85 8.56 -21.62
CA LEU A 416 9.59 8.07 -20.26
C LEU A 416 10.52 8.73 -19.24
N ALA A 417 11.81 8.87 -19.54
CA ALA A 417 12.76 9.59 -18.69
C ALA A 417 12.32 11.06 -18.50
N SER A 418 11.84 11.71 -19.55
CA SER A 418 11.29 13.06 -19.50
C SER A 418 10.01 13.16 -18.66
N VAL A 419 9.07 12.21 -18.80
CA VAL A 419 7.86 12.13 -17.98
C VAL A 419 8.22 11.99 -16.50
N LYS A 420 9.12 11.06 -16.15
CA LYS A 420 9.62 10.88 -14.78
C LYS A 420 10.22 12.18 -14.22
N ARG A 421 11.15 12.79 -14.96
CA ARG A 421 11.82 14.05 -14.59
C ARG A 421 10.82 15.19 -14.33
N LEU A 422 9.83 15.35 -15.21
CA LEU A 422 8.81 16.39 -15.08
C LEU A 422 7.85 16.14 -13.90
N LEU A 423 7.46 14.88 -13.67
CA LEU A 423 6.64 14.50 -12.52
C LEU A 423 7.36 14.74 -11.19
N ARG A 424 8.68 14.48 -11.13
CA ARG A 424 9.53 14.80 -9.98
C ARG A 424 9.60 16.31 -9.73
N ALA A 425 9.90 17.10 -10.77
CA ALA A 425 9.96 18.55 -10.66
C ALA A 425 8.63 19.16 -10.20
N ARG A 426 7.50 18.60 -10.69
CA ARG A 426 6.16 18.99 -10.25
C ARG A 426 5.91 18.68 -8.77
N ALA A 427 6.27 17.48 -8.31
CA ALA A 427 6.10 17.08 -6.93
C ALA A 427 6.89 17.97 -5.97
N LYS A 428 8.14 18.30 -6.31
CA LYS A 428 8.99 19.23 -5.55
C LYS A 428 8.38 20.63 -5.49
N GLY A 429 7.93 21.15 -6.63
CA GLY A 429 7.25 22.45 -6.69
C GLY A 429 5.98 22.53 -5.83
N PHE A 430 5.19 21.45 -5.75
CA PHE A 430 3.97 21.42 -4.94
C PHE A 430 4.27 21.58 -3.44
N GLN A 431 5.36 21.00 -2.96
CA GLN A 431 5.81 21.15 -1.58
C GLN A 431 6.27 22.58 -1.30
N ASP A 432 7.05 23.16 -2.21
CA ASP A 432 7.53 24.52 -2.08
C ASP A 432 6.37 25.53 -2.06
N LYS A 433 5.33 25.31 -2.90
CA LYS A 433 4.09 26.09 -2.82
C LYS A 433 3.47 25.99 -1.43
N HIS A 434 3.30 24.78 -0.90
CA HIS A 434 2.67 24.57 0.41
C HIS A 434 3.45 25.24 1.56
N ARG A 435 4.78 25.28 1.49
CA ARG A 435 5.64 25.86 2.53
C ARG A 435 5.76 27.39 2.43
N HIS A 436 5.93 27.93 1.22
CA HIS A 436 6.43 29.30 1.04
C HIS A 436 5.44 30.25 0.35
N VAL A 437 4.45 29.75 -0.40
CA VAL A 437 3.55 30.60 -1.17
C VAL A 437 2.33 30.96 -0.34
N ARG A 438 2.13 32.26 -0.07
CA ARG A 438 0.96 32.79 0.63
C ARG A 438 0.34 33.94 -0.16
N GLY A 439 -0.99 34.03 -0.16
CA GLY A 439 -1.73 35.09 -0.83
C GLY A 439 -2.22 34.71 -2.25
N ARG A 440 -3.27 35.41 -2.70
CA ARG A 440 -4.06 35.06 -3.89
C ARG A 440 -3.24 35.12 -5.18
N GLU A 441 -2.51 36.21 -5.42
CA GLU A 441 -1.74 36.39 -6.65
C GLU A 441 -0.60 35.37 -6.81
N GLN A 442 0.17 35.14 -5.75
CA GLN A 442 1.26 34.16 -5.77
C GLN A 442 0.74 32.73 -5.96
N THR A 443 -0.41 32.42 -5.35
CA THR A 443 -1.11 31.13 -5.53
C THR A 443 -1.54 30.93 -6.98
N THR A 444 -2.15 31.95 -7.60
CA THR A 444 -2.58 31.89 -9.01
C THR A 444 -1.39 31.75 -9.96
N ARG A 445 -0.27 32.44 -9.70
CA ARG A 445 0.97 32.28 -10.50
C ARG A 445 1.56 30.87 -10.37
N ALA A 446 1.62 30.31 -9.16
CA ALA A 446 2.08 28.95 -8.94
C ALA A 446 1.17 27.92 -9.65
N GLU A 447 -0.15 28.11 -9.63
CA GLU A 447 -1.11 27.28 -10.34
C GLU A 447 -0.99 27.36 -11.86
N ALA A 448 -0.70 28.54 -12.41
CA ALA A 448 -0.37 28.68 -13.83
C ALA A 448 0.91 27.91 -14.18
N GLY A 449 1.95 27.99 -13.34
CA GLY A 449 3.17 27.19 -13.47
C GLY A 449 2.91 25.69 -13.46
N PHE A 450 2.06 25.20 -12.54
CA PHE A 450 1.66 23.80 -12.51
C PHE A 450 0.84 23.39 -13.75
N ARG A 451 -0.06 24.23 -14.25
CA ARG A 451 -0.78 23.92 -15.50
C ARG A 451 0.18 23.78 -16.68
N ALA A 452 1.17 24.67 -16.79
CA ALA A 452 2.21 24.58 -17.81
C ALA A 452 3.06 23.30 -17.69
N GLN A 453 3.48 22.93 -16.47
CA GLN A 453 4.20 21.67 -16.24
C GLN A 453 3.36 20.44 -16.63
N MET A 454 2.06 20.43 -16.31
CA MET A 454 1.18 19.31 -16.70
C MET A 454 1.04 19.22 -18.22
N LYS A 455 0.98 20.36 -18.93
CA LYS A 455 1.00 20.38 -20.40
C LYS A 455 2.29 19.73 -20.94
N GLN A 456 3.45 20.04 -20.35
CA GLN A 456 4.71 19.39 -20.74
C GLN A 456 4.73 17.88 -20.45
N ILE A 457 4.17 17.44 -19.32
CA ILE A 457 4.03 16.02 -18.99
C ILE A 457 3.15 15.32 -20.04
N LYS A 458 2.00 15.90 -20.40
CA LYS A 458 1.11 15.35 -21.42
C LYS A 458 1.79 15.27 -22.80
N LYS A 459 2.58 16.29 -23.17
CA LYS A 459 3.37 16.26 -24.41
C LYS A 459 4.41 15.14 -24.43
N ALA A 460 5.18 14.99 -23.36
CA ALA A 460 6.15 13.89 -23.25
C ALA A 460 5.44 12.51 -23.24
N GLY A 461 4.28 12.41 -22.58
CA GLY A 461 3.44 11.21 -22.61
C GLY A 461 2.91 10.88 -24.00
N TRP A 462 2.47 11.87 -24.77
CA TRP A 462 2.04 11.67 -26.16
C TRP A 462 3.20 11.16 -27.05
N ARG A 463 4.42 11.70 -26.90
CA ARG A 463 5.59 11.21 -27.65
C ARG A 463 5.87 9.72 -27.40
N TYR A 464 5.74 9.30 -26.15
CA TYR A 464 5.81 7.89 -25.77
C TYR A 464 4.70 7.08 -26.44
N THR A 465 3.43 7.48 -26.29
CA THR A 465 2.28 6.75 -26.86
C THR A 465 2.40 6.62 -28.37
N ASN A 466 2.70 7.72 -29.07
CA ASN A 466 2.90 7.76 -30.51
C ASN A 466 4.03 6.82 -30.97
N SER A 467 5.14 6.78 -30.23
CA SER A 467 6.26 5.89 -30.55
C SER A 467 5.97 4.43 -30.21
N TYR A 468 5.23 4.17 -29.14
CA TYR A 468 4.82 2.82 -28.74
C TYR A 468 3.79 2.23 -29.71
N GLU A 469 2.86 3.03 -30.22
CA GLU A 469 1.95 2.61 -31.29
C GLU A 469 2.70 2.22 -32.57
N ALA A 470 3.74 2.99 -32.94
CA ALA A 470 4.62 2.63 -34.06
C ALA A 470 5.30 1.27 -33.85
N LEU A 471 5.79 1.01 -32.62
CA LEU A 471 6.39 -0.29 -32.26
C LEU A 471 5.40 -1.45 -32.31
N LYS A 472 4.12 -1.22 -31.95
CA LYS A 472 3.08 -2.25 -32.10
C LYS A 472 2.88 -2.64 -33.55
N GLN A 473 2.86 -1.66 -34.46
CA GLN A 473 2.66 -1.89 -35.89
C GLN A 473 3.86 -2.61 -36.54
N LEU A 474 5.08 -2.20 -36.17
CA LEU A 474 6.30 -2.82 -36.67
C LEU A 474 6.57 -4.21 -36.07
N GLY A 475 5.77 -4.65 -35.09
CA GLY A 475 5.93 -5.90 -34.37
C GLY A 475 6.77 -5.75 -33.10
N LEU A 476 6.16 -6.06 -31.95
CA LEU A 476 6.84 -6.02 -30.65
C LEU A 476 7.69 -7.27 -30.44
N SER A 477 8.97 -7.08 -30.07
CA SER A 477 9.78 -8.16 -29.52
C SER A 477 9.26 -8.58 -28.13
N GLU A 478 9.65 -9.77 -27.65
CA GLU A 478 9.31 -10.22 -26.29
C GLU A 478 9.88 -9.27 -25.21
N THR A 479 11.02 -8.64 -25.47
CA THR A 479 11.58 -7.60 -24.60
C THR A 479 10.74 -6.33 -24.60
N ASP A 480 10.19 -5.92 -25.76
CA ASP A 480 9.36 -4.72 -25.86
C ASP A 480 8.04 -4.88 -25.09
N LYS A 481 7.40 -6.06 -25.19
CA LYS A 481 6.17 -6.39 -24.45
C LYS A 481 6.35 -6.35 -22.93
N LYS A 482 7.58 -6.57 -22.45
CA LYS A 482 7.90 -6.54 -21.02
C LYS A 482 8.12 -5.11 -20.50
N TYR A 483 8.80 -4.28 -21.28
CA TYR A 483 9.25 -2.96 -20.81
C TYR A 483 8.31 -1.80 -21.18
N TYR A 484 7.53 -1.95 -22.24
CA TYR A 484 6.61 -0.92 -22.71
C TYR A 484 5.15 -1.36 -22.48
N LYS A 485 4.33 -0.45 -21.99
CA LYS A 485 2.88 -0.64 -21.77
C LYS A 485 2.12 0.60 -22.24
N ASP A 486 0.81 0.49 -22.41
CA ASP A 486 -0.02 1.65 -22.70
C ASP A 486 0.04 2.66 -21.54
N LEU A 487 0.33 3.92 -21.89
CA LEU A 487 0.44 5.00 -20.91
C LEU A 487 -0.92 5.65 -20.71
N LEU A 488 -1.53 5.41 -19.55
CA LEU A 488 -2.83 5.97 -19.19
C LEU A 488 -2.66 7.28 -18.43
N GLU A 489 -3.70 8.13 -18.39
CA GLU A 489 -3.66 9.35 -17.57
C GLU A 489 -3.50 9.03 -16.07
N THR A 490 -3.97 7.85 -15.64
CA THR A 490 -3.77 7.31 -14.28
C THR A 490 -2.31 6.92 -13.97
N ASP A 491 -1.45 6.82 -14.98
CA ASP A 491 -0.02 6.56 -14.82
C ASP A 491 0.80 7.84 -14.63
N LEU A 492 0.27 9.00 -15.02
CA LEU A 492 0.94 10.30 -14.95
C LEU A 492 0.90 10.89 -13.53
N VAL A 493 1.29 10.10 -12.54
CA VAL A 493 1.24 10.47 -11.12
C VAL A 493 2.65 10.40 -10.52
N SER A 494 3.00 11.43 -9.76
CA SER A 494 4.30 11.55 -9.11
C SER A 494 4.53 10.45 -8.08
N LEU A 495 5.77 10.00 -7.87
CA LEU A 495 6.08 8.99 -6.86
C LEU A 495 5.54 9.35 -5.46
N LYS A 496 5.57 10.64 -5.09
CA LYS A 496 5.07 11.14 -3.81
C LYS A 496 3.58 10.88 -3.59
N SER A 497 2.72 10.84 -4.62
CA SER A 497 1.29 10.58 -4.41
C SER A 497 1.01 9.17 -3.87
N TYR A 498 1.93 8.23 -4.10
CA TYR A 498 1.80 6.86 -3.61
C TYR A 498 2.07 6.78 -2.09
N TYR A 499 2.82 7.75 -1.53
CA TYR A 499 3.26 7.74 -0.14
C TYR A 499 2.76 8.90 0.73
N GLY A 500 2.77 10.11 0.19
CA GLY A 500 2.51 11.37 0.89
C GLY A 500 1.04 11.59 1.25
N GLY A 501 0.32 10.53 1.57
CA GLY A 501 -1.11 10.57 1.80
C GLY A 501 -1.59 9.66 2.93
N GLN A 502 -0.72 9.08 3.74
CA GLN A 502 -1.25 8.32 4.89
C GLN A 502 -1.98 9.26 5.88
N ALA A 503 -1.54 10.51 6.01
CA ALA A 503 -2.22 11.57 6.76
C ALA A 503 -3.35 12.28 5.98
N ASP A 504 -3.22 12.43 4.64
CA ASP A 504 -4.16 13.20 3.81
C ASP A 504 -5.27 12.34 3.11
N ARG A 505 -5.22 11.01 3.26
CA ARG A 505 -6.19 10.09 2.64
C ARG A 505 -7.59 10.28 3.22
N LYS A 506 -8.57 10.42 2.35
CA LYS A 506 -9.98 10.44 2.75
C LYS A 506 -10.52 9.02 2.89
N LYS A 507 -11.50 8.85 3.78
CA LYS A 507 -12.20 7.58 4.01
C LYS A 507 -12.75 7.03 2.68
N GLY A 508 -12.29 5.85 2.28
CA GLY A 508 -12.75 5.15 1.06
C GLY A 508 -11.83 5.24 -0.15
N GLU A 509 -10.75 6.03 -0.11
CA GLU A 509 -9.76 6.07 -1.19
C GLU A 509 -8.96 4.75 -1.24
N LYS A 510 -9.00 4.07 -2.38
CA LYS A 510 -8.18 2.87 -2.62
C LYS A 510 -6.71 3.26 -2.67
N LYS A 511 -5.85 2.40 -2.11
CA LYS A 511 -4.40 2.53 -2.25
C LYS A 511 -4.03 2.42 -3.74
N SER A 512 -3.51 3.51 -4.30
CA SER A 512 -3.03 3.51 -5.70
C SER A 512 -1.78 2.62 -5.80
N THR A 513 -1.82 1.65 -6.71
CA THR A 513 -0.66 0.81 -7.04
C THR A 513 0.35 1.67 -7.78
N MET A 514 1.65 1.57 -7.43
CA MET A 514 2.70 2.33 -8.12
C MET A 514 2.61 2.10 -9.63
N SER A 515 2.58 3.19 -10.41
CA SER A 515 2.50 3.11 -11.86
C SER A 515 3.72 2.38 -12.43
N TRP A 516 3.48 1.61 -13.49
CA TRP A 516 4.51 0.84 -14.18
C TRP A 516 5.65 1.72 -14.71
N ILE A 517 5.40 3.02 -14.97
CA ILE A 517 6.44 3.96 -15.42
C ILE A 517 7.60 4.02 -14.43
N TRP A 518 7.37 3.85 -13.12
CA TRP A 518 8.41 3.91 -12.10
C TRP A 518 9.21 2.61 -11.97
N ARG A 519 8.70 1.51 -12.52
CA ARG A 519 9.29 0.16 -12.43
C ARG A 519 9.86 -0.38 -13.74
N THR A 520 9.67 0.32 -14.85
CA THR A 520 10.18 -0.15 -16.16
C THR A 520 11.69 0.02 -16.30
N ARG A 521 12.32 -0.93 -17.01
CA ARG A 521 13.73 -0.85 -17.47
C ARG A 521 13.93 0.02 -18.70
N ALA A 522 12.87 0.41 -19.41
CA ALA A 522 12.96 1.29 -20.58
C ALA A 522 13.59 2.65 -20.26
N ALA A 523 13.36 3.16 -19.05
CA ALA A 523 14.02 4.36 -18.55
C ALA A 523 14.53 4.03 -17.13
N PRO A 524 15.71 3.42 -17.00
CA PRO A 524 16.20 2.96 -15.71
C PRO A 524 16.34 4.15 -14.74
N ASN A 525 16.17 3.84 -13.46
CA ASN A 525 16.36 4.86 -12.43
C ASN A 525 17.87 4.99 -12.15
N THR A 526 18.40 6.21 -12.18
CA THR A 526 19.83 6.52 -11.95
C THR A 526 20.06 7.19 -10.60
N ASP A 527 21.28 7.03 -10.06
CA ASP A 527 21.70 7.49 -8.72
C ASP A 527 21.94 9.01 -8.61
N GLU A 528 21.93 9.75 -9.72
CA GLU A 528 22.24 11.18 -9.71
C GLU A 528 21.03 12.05 -9.28
N GLY A 529 20.99 12.36 -7.98
CA GLY A 529 20.23 13.48 -7.40
C GLY A 529 18.80 13.19 -6.93
N ASP A 530 18.29 11.97 -7.16
CA ASP A 530 16.90 11.56 -6.95
C ASP A 530 16.74 10.28 -6.09
N ASP A 531 17.77 9.91 -5.33
CA ASP A 531 17.91 8.59 -4.69
C ASP A 531 16.94 8.33 -3.51
N GLU A 532 16.64 9.34 -2.68
CA GLU A 532 15.94 9.06 -1.41
C GLU A 532 14.46 8.68 -1.57
N ASP A 533 13.73 9.27 -2.51
CA ASP A 533 12.30 8.97 -2.73
C ASP A 533 12.11 7.54 -3.27
N LEU A 534 12.97 7.13 -4.21
CA LEU A 534 12.96 5.78 -4.78
C LEU A 534 13.51 4.75 -3.80
N LYS A 535 14.57 5.07 -3.06
CA LYS A 535 15.07 4.26 -1.94
C LYS A 535 13.95 4.02 -0.92
N THR A 536 13.27 5.09 -0.49
CA THR A 536 12.16 5.00 0.47
C THR A 536 11.05 4.08 -0.03
N GLU A 537 10.66 4.18 -1.31
CA GLU A 537 9.69 3.24 -1.87
C GLU A 537 10.23 1.81 -1.96
N TRP A 538 11.50 1.65 -2.31
CA TRP A 538 12.10 0.32 -2.38
C TRP A 538 12.00 -0.38 -1.02
N PHE A 539 12.32 0.31 0.08
CA PHE A 539 12.11 -0.21 1.43
C PHE A 539 10.63 -0.46 1.74
N ARG A 540 9.73 0.46 1.39
CA ARG A 540 8.29 0.28 1.65
C ARG A 540 7.69 -0.88 0.86
N SER A 541 8.00 -1.02 -0.42
CA SER A 541 7.57 -2.15 -1.26
C SER A 541 8.11 -3.46 -0.71
N ARG A 542 9.35 -3.46 -0.21
CA ARG A 542 9.95 -4.60 0.48
C ARG A 542 9.17 -5.02 1.71
N GLU A 543 8.89 -4.07 2.60
CA GLU A 543 8.13 -4.35 3.82
C GLU A 543 6.70 -4.79 3.49
N ARG A 544 6.06 -4.25 2.43
CA ARG A 544 4.72 -4.69 2.02
C ARG A 544 4.65 -6.17 1.67
N TYR A 545 5.52 -6.67 0.79
CA TYR A 545 5.45 -8.09 0.42
C TYR A 545 5.86 -8.98 1.61
N LYS A 546 6.85 -8.57 2.43
CA LYS A 546 7.26 -9.30 3.63
C LYS A 546 6.12 -9.42 4.65
N ARG A 547 5.36 -8.34 4.89
CA ARG A 547 4.17 -8.39 5.75
C ARG A 547 3.07 -9.32 5.20
N TRP A 548 2.91 -9.43 3.88
CA TRP A 548 1.99 -10.40 3.29
C TRP A 548 2.48 -11.85 3.40
N GLU A 549 3.79 -12.07 3.26
CA GLU A 549 4.42 -13.37 3.51
C GLU A 549 4.26 -13.82 4.96
N GLU A 550 4.49 -12.92 5.92
CA GLU A 550 4.20 -13.17 7.34
C GLU A 550 2.72 -13.48 7.57
N GLN A 551 1.80 -12.80 6.88
CA GLN A 551 0.37 -13.07 7.00
C GLN A 551 0.01 -14.49 6.53
N LEU A 552 0.68 -15.03 5.51
CA LEU A 552 0.52 -16.42 5.07
C LEU A 552 0.96 -17.40 6.17
N VAL A 553 2.14 -17.15 6.76
CA VAL A 553 2.65 -17.94 7.90
C VAL A 553 1.66 -17.92 9.06
N LEU A 554 1.21 -16.72 9.47
CA LEU A 554 0.33 -16.53 10.62
C LEU A 554 -1.03 -17.21 10.41
N THR A 555 -1.68 -16.99 9.27
CA THR A 555 -2.99 -17.59 8.98
C THR A 555 -2.91 -19.11 8.88
N LYS A 556 -1.84 -19.67 8.29
CA LYS A 556 -1.64 -21.12 8.27
C LYS A 556 -1.47 -21.72 9.66
N ARG A 557 -0.69 -21.05 10.52
CA ARG A 557 -0.60 -21.40 11.94
C ARG A 557 -1.96 -21.30 12.64
N GLU A 558 -2.69 -20.21 12.44
CA GLU A 558 -4.01 -19.98 13.06
C GLU A 558 -5.03 -21.04 12.64
N MET A 559 -4.98 -21.52 11.40
CA MET A 559 -5.86 -22.60 10.93
C MET A 559 -5.65 -23.89 11.74
N VAL A 560 -4.40 -24.35 11.87
CA VAL A 560 -4.06 -25.53 12.69
C VAL A 560 -4.36 -25.29 14.17
N MET A 561 -4.05 -24.10 14.70
CA MET A 561 -4.30 -23.78 16.11
C MET A 561 -5.79 -23.71 16.44
N SER A 562 -6.64 -23.28 15.50
CA SER A 562 -8.09 -23.28 15.65
C SER A 562 -8.62 -24.71 15.75
N ILE A 563 -8.17 -25.61 14.86
CA ILE A 563 -8.53 -27.04 14.92
C ILE A 563 -8.14 -27.64 16.27
N ARG A 564 -6.88 -27.46 16.68
CA ARG A 564 -6.36 -27.96 17.97
C ARG A 564 -7.13 -27.38 19.15
N SER A 565 -7.54 -26.12 19.07
CA SER A 565 -8.32 -25.49 20.13
C SER A 565 -9.70 -26.14 20.23
N PHE A 566 -10.39 -26.39 19.11
CA PHE A 566 -11.68 -27.09 19.11
C PHE A 566 -11.56 -28.52 19.64
N GLN A 567 -10.54 -29.28 19.21
CA GLN A 567 -10.25 -30.60 19.78
C GLN A 567 -10.02 -30.54 21.29
N ARG A 568 -9.27 -29.54 21.77
CA ARG A 568 -9.05 -29.36 23.21
C ARG A 568 -10.34 -29.05 23.96
N TYR A 569 -11.24 -28.25 23.38
CA TYR A 569 -12.55 -28.01 23.97
C TYR A 569 -13.43 -29.26 23.98
N GLN A 570 -13.40 -30.06 22.92
CA GLN A 570 -14.08 -31.35 22.86
C GLN A 570 -13.62 -32.26 24.02
N GLU A 571 -12.31 -32.48 24.16
CA GLU A 571 -11.73 -33.27 25.26
C GLU A 571 -12.15 -32.74 26.64
N LEU A 572 -12.13 -31.42 26.82
CA LEU A 572 -12.50 -30.80 28.10
C LEU A 572 -13.97 -31.05 28.46
N TRP A 573 -14.86 -30.96 27.47
CA TRP A 573 -16.29 -31.20 27.69
C TRP A 573 -16.61 -32.68 27.89
N GLU A 574 -15.89 -33.58 27.21
CA GLU A 574 -15.95 -35.01 27.47
C GLU A 574 -15.48 -35.36 28.89
N TRP A 575 -14.36 -34.78 29.33
CA TRP A 575 -13.90 -34.95 30.70
C TRP A 575 -14.94 -34.46 31.72
N LYS A 576 -15.56 -33.30 31.47
CA LYS A 576 -16.62 -32.75 32.33
C LYS A 576 -17.85 -33.67 32.41
N SER A 577 -18.22 -34.35 31.33
CA SER A 577 -19.39 -35.26 31.34
C SER A 577 -19.15 -36.51 32.20
N ARG A 578 -17.88 -36.86 32.42
CA ARG A 578 -17.43 -38.01 33.22
C ARG A 578 -17.06 -37.66 34.67
N CYS A 579 -17.10 -36.37 35.04
CA CYS A 579 -16.73 -35.96 36.39
C CYS A 579 -17.69 -36.54 37.45
N PRO A 580 -17.19 -36.89 38.66
CA PRO A 580 -18.05 -37.29 39.77
C PRO A 580 -19.02 -36.15 40.17
N GLY A 581 -20.24 -36.51 40.60
CA GLY A 581 -21.23 -35.54 41.10
C GLY A 581 -22.02 -34.77 40.03
N VAL A 582 -21.86 -35.13 38.75
CA VAL A 582 -22.57 -34.50 37.63
C VAL A 582 -23.95 -35.14 37.44
N THR A 583 -25.02 -34.33 37.43
CA THR A 583 -26.39 -34.80 37.18
C THR A 583 -26.57 -35.27 35.73
N GLU A 584 -27.62 -36.05 35.46
CA GLU A 584 -27.92 -36.53 34.10
C GLU A 584 -28.06 -35.38 33.09
N GLY A 585 -28.77 -34.30 33.46
CA GLY A 585 -28.92 -33.12 32.60
C GLY A 585 -27.59 -32.39 32.34
N MET A 586 -26.73 -32.27 33.35
CA MET A 586 -25.40 -31.69 33.17
C MET A 586 -24.52 -32.56 32.26
N ARG A 587 -24.62 -33.89 32.39
CA ARG A 587 -23.91 -34.85 31.53
C ARG A 587 -24.38 -34.76 30.09
N ALA A 588 -25.70 -34.71 29.86
CA ALA A 588 -26.27 -34.54 28.53
C ALA A 588 -25.80 -33.23 27.88
N TYR A 589 -25.82 -32.12 28.62
CA TYR A 589 -25.30 -30.83 28.13
C TYR A 589 -23.81 -30.90 27.79
N ALA A 590 -22.98 -31.48 28.66
CA ALA A 590 -21.55 -31.61 28.43
C ALA A 590 -21.24 -32.48 27.19
N ASN A 591 -21.96 -33.59 27.00
CA ASN A 591 -21.86 -34.42 25.79
C ASN A 591 -22.29 -33.64 24.53
N GLY A 592 -23.36 -32.83 24.61
CA GLY A 592 -23.77 -31.96 23.51
C GLY A 592 -22.70 -30.92 23.15
N GLN A 593 -22.04 -30.31 24.14
CA GLN A 593 -20.90 -29.41 23.90
C GLN A 593 -19.71 -30.15 23.29
N CYS A 594 -19.40 -31.37 23.76
CA CYS A 594 -18.35 -32.21 23.19
C CYS A 594 -18.59 -32.44 21.68
N ASN A 595 -19.81 -32.87 21.31
CA ASN A 595 -20.16 -33.07 19.91
C ASN A 595 -20.06 -31.78 19.09
N PHE A 596 -20.57 -30.67 19.61
CA PHE A 596 -20.47 -29.36 18.95
C PHE A 596 -19.04 -28.96 18.61
N TYR A 597 -18.08 -29.12 19.55
CA TYR A 597 -16.69 -28.79 19.28
C TYR A 597 -16.00 -29.80 18.34
N SER A 598 -16.40 -31.07 18.37
CA SER A 598 -15.96 -32.08 17.40
C SER A 598 -16.38 -31.71 15.98
N GLU A 599 -17.65 -31.33 15.78
CA GLU A 599 -18.17 -30.86 14.49
C GLU A 599 -17.43 -29.62 14.00
N LEU A 600 -17.16 -28.65 14.87
CA LEU A 600 -16.39 -27.45 14.50
C LEU A 600 -14.95 -27.78 14.10
N ALA A 601 -14.29 -28.73 14.78
CA ALA A 601 -12.95 -29.17 14.43
C ALA A 601 -12.92 -29.80 13.03
N ASN A 602 -13.89 -30.67 12.73
CA ASN A 602 -14.05 -31.29 11.41
C ASN A 602 -14.37 -30.27 10.33
N GLN A 603 -15.32 -29.37 10.58
CA GLN A 603 -15.70 -28.31 9.66
C GLN A 603 -14.52 -27.39 9.34
N MET A 604 -13.75 -27.01 10.36
CA MET A 604 -12.53 -26.22 10.20
C MET A 604 -11.50 -26.96 9.33
N LEU A 605 -11.23 -28.24 9.61
CA LEU A 605 -10.29 -29.04 8.83
C LEU A 605 -10.69 -29.14 7.36
N ILE A 606 -11.97 -29.42 7.09
CA ILE A 606 -12.52 -29.51 5.74
C ILE A 606 -12.35 -28.17 5.00
N SER A 607 -12.68 -27.05 5.66
CA SER A 607 -12.66 -25.74 5.00
C SER A 607 -11.26 -25.25 4.66
N CYS A 608 -10.27 -25.55 5.50
CA CYS A 608 -8.89 -25.11 5.31
C CYS A 608 -7.96 -26.16 4.68
N ARG A 609 -8.43 -27.38 4.39
CA ARG A 609 -7.61 -28.49 3.86
C ARG A 609 -6.70 -28.05 2.71
N ARG A 610 -7.29 -27.47 1.66
CA ARG A 610 -6.53 -27.04 0.46
C ARG A 610 -5.45 -26.03 0.81
N ASP A 611 -5.77 -25.09 1.69
CA ASP A 611 -4.87 -24.02 2.10
C ASP A 611 -3.76 -24.52 3.06
N LEU A 612 -4.03 -25.60 3.81
CA LEU A 612 -3.04 -26.23 4.70
C LEU A 612 -1.98 -27.04 3.94
N TYR A 613 -2.35 -27.68 2.83
CA TYR A 613 -1.42 -28.43 1.95
C TYR A 613 -0.76 -27.57 0.86
N ASP A 614 -1.12 -26.29 0.77
CA ASP A 614 -0.51 -25.33 -0.15
C ASP A 614 0.99 -25.17 0.15
N ASP A 615 1.82 -25.10 -0.89
CA ASP A 615 3.29 -25.08 -0.80
C ASP A 615 3.88 -23.66 -0.79
N THR A 616 3.06 -22.60 -0.96
CA THR A 616 3.52 -21.20 -0.97
C THR A 616 4.33 -20.84 0.28
N VAL A 617 3.93 -21.39 1.43
CA VAL A 617 4.64 -21.23 2.71
C VAL A 617 4.58 -22.56 3.45
N GLU A 618 5.74 -23.14 3.75
CA GLU A 618 5.83 -24.38 4.50
C GLU A 618 6.11 -24.13 5.98
N LEU A 619 5.26 -24.72 6.83
CA LEU A 619 5.49 -24.78 8.27
C LEU A 619 5.72 -26.23 8.65
N LYS A 620 6.99 -26.61 8.81
CA LYS A 620 7.41 -28.00 9.09
C LYS A 620 6.58 -28.64 10.21
N TRP A 621 6.34 -27.91 11.30
CA TRP A 621 5.53 -28.39 12.42
C TRP A 621 4.05 -28.58 12.06
N CYS A 622 3.47 -27.74 11.18
CA CYS A 622 2.10 -27.92 10.69
C CYS A 622 2.02 -29.20 9.84
N SER A 623 2.95 -29.37 8.91
CA SER A 623 3.00 -30.54 8.03
C SER A 623 3.20 -31.83 8.82
N ASP A 624 4.09 -31.82 9.82
CA ASP A 624 4.29 -32.95 10.73
C ASP A 624 3.06 -33.21 11.61
N TRP A 625 2.36 -32.15 12.05
CA TRP A 625 1.11 -32.30 12.79
C TRP A 625 0.01 -32.92 11.93
N LEU A 626 -0.16 -32.47 10.69
CA LEU A 626 -1.13 -33.03 9.74
C LEU A 626 -0.84 -34.51 9.49
N ARG A 627 0.41 -34.86 9.16
CA ARG A 627 0.84 -36.26 8.93
C ARG A 627 0.51 -37.17 10.12
N LYS A 628 0.63 -36.67 11.35
CA LYS A 628 0.42 -37.46 12.57
C LYS A 628 -1.05 -37.54 13.03
N ASN A 629 -1.88 -36.55 12.70
CA ASN A 629 -3.20 -36.38 13.32
C ASN A 629 -4.35 -36.39 12.32
N VAL A 630 -4.08 -36.39 11.01
CA VAL A 630 -5.08 -36.32 9.95
C VAL A 630 -4.89 -37.47 8.97
N ILE A 631 -5.98 -38.15 8.63
CA ILE A 631 -6.08 -39.13 7.55
C ILE A 631 -6.70 -38.40 6.36
N ASP A 632 -6.02 -38.41 5.21
CA ASP A 632 -6.52 -37.83 3.96
C ASP A 632 -6.60 -38.91 2.88
N ASN A 633 -7.83 -39.39 2.61
CA ASN A 633 -8.10 -40.44 1.64
C ASN A 633 -8.89 -39.87 0.46
N ASN A 634 -8.20 -39.45 -0.61
CA ASN A 634 -8.78 -39.10 -1.91
C ASN A 634 -10.01 -38.16 -1.88
N GLY A 635 -10.10 -37.24 -0.92
CA GLY A 635 -11.26 -36.34 -0.80
C GLY A 635 -11.84 -36.25 0.60
N ALA A 636 -11.84 -37.36 1.33
CA ALA A 636 -12.35 -37.44 2.69
C ALA A 636 -11.22 -37.23 3.69
N VAL A 637 -11.40 -36.24 4.57
CA VAL A 637 -10.42 -35.91 5.62
C VAL A 637 -11.04 -36.18 6.98
N SER A 638 -10.35 -36.92 7.83
CA SER A 638 -10.75 -37.21 9.20
C SER A 638 -9.56 -37.12 10.15
N PHE A 639 -9.82 -36.95 11.44
CA PHE A 639 -8.78 -37.06 12.46
C PHE A 639 -8.42 -38.52 12.71
N VAL A 640 -7.15 -38.78 12.99
CA VAL A 640 -6.71 -40.08 13.50
C VAL A 640 -7.38 -40.30 14.86
N THR A 641 -8.24 -41.31 14.97
CA THR A 641 -8.80 -41.74 16.24
C THR A 641 -7.67 -42.35 17.08
N LYS A 642 -7.35 -41.71 18.21
CA LYS A 642 -6.48 -42.34 19.21
C LYS A 642 -7.30 -43.43 19.92
N ASN A 643 -6.94 -44.68 19.69
CA ASN A 643 -7.42 -45.82 20.47
C ASN A 643 -6.98 -45.71 21.92
#